data_AF-A0ABD1SW06-F1
#
_entry.id   AF-A0ABD1SW06-F1
#
_cell.length_a   1.000
_cell.length_b   1.000
_cell.length_c   1.000
_cell.angle_alpha   90.00
_cell.angle_beta   90.00
_cell.angle_gamma   90.00
#
_symmetry.space_group_name_H-M   'P 1'
#
loop_
_entity.id
_entity.type
_entity.pdbx_description
1 polymer ?
#
loop_
_entity_poly.entity_id
_entity_poly.type
_entity_poly.pdbx_seq_one_letter_code
_entity_poly.pdbx_strand_id
1 'polypeptide(L)'
;MANSKYEYVKSFEVEDEIMLPIIIVVHIDSRDFSRFSEVHEFVKPNDKRALELMNDCAKAVLEQFPDIIFSYGFCDEYSFVFKKQTKFYQRRASKILSLIISYFSSIYITKWKELFPQMEMRFPPFFQSRVISCASMEVLQSYLAWRQRDCHLSNQYNTCLWELIRNGKSETEAQEILKGTQKQEKNELLYQGFNINYKEQEAIFRQGTCILKKEVQHIVKYKQDGSPVQRLRMKAIKVHSKNIASRSFWNDYSCLCRELGHFEEDANKIKPEYVKSFLHVSKLMPSTWIVIRIDGCHFHRFSDVHEFEKPNDERALNLMNSCAVSVLEEFKDIVFSYGVSDEYSFVLKKESQLYQRRSSEIVSAVVSLFSSMYTMKWKEFFPQKELKNPPYFDGRAVCYPTSEILLDYLAWRQVDCHINNQYNTCFWMLVKSGKSKSEAQNYLKGTQAQEKHELLTRLSGIIDYYNTLPLMFRQGSSVFWDKQEEEEMANQGKDAVGKCYKVVVDHCNIIEKSFWEAHPEILVGYAVAGGAAIISRRREVKVDLPVHSPAVSPPCRRQRNQPSTLLSPLQQKTRPLVFVSHLPQLPVTTHAVVSKLRRTYRHSPRTTTNRLHSSRQTSPDFHASVALPPTAAFEDSAPGEGRPV
;
A
#
# COMPACT_ATOMS: atom_id res chain seq x y z
N MET A 1 -24.88 -9.67 -0.85
CA MET A 1 -24.00 -10.61 -0.15
C MET A 1 -24.89 -11.69 0.44
N ALA A 2 -24.56 -12.95 0.19
CA ALA A 2 -25.23 -14.05 0.85
C ALA A 2 -24.74 -14.11 2.30
N ASN A 3 -25.68 -14.16 3.24
CA ASN A 3 -25.38 -14.45 4.65
C ASN A 3 -24.98 -15.92 4.74
N SER A 4 -23.74 -16.25 4.39
CA SER A 4 -23.21 -17.59 4.55
C SER A 4 -22.81 -17.82 6.01
N LYS A 5 -22.73 -19.09 6.43
CA LYS A 5 -22.26 -19.44 7.79
C LYS A 5 -20.85 -18.91 8.10
N TYR A 6 -20.08 -18.53 7.07
CA TYR A 6 -18.72 -18.05 7.18
C TYR A 6 -18.62 -16.52 7.34
N GLU A 7 -19.72 -15.75 7.25
CA GLU A 7 -19.69 -14.28 7.28
C GLU A 7 -19.02 -13.71 8.54
N TYR A 8 -19.03 -14.46 9.65
CA TYR A 8 -18.41 -14.06 10.92
C TYR A 8 -16.91 -13.75 10.79
N VAL A 9 -16.18 -14.35 9.84
CA VAL A 9 -14.73 -14.10 9.64
C VAL A 9 -14.43 -12.63 9.33
N LYS A 10 -15.41 -11.88 8.81
CA LYS A 10 -15.29 -10.45 8.56
C LYS A 10 -15.08 -9.64 9.84
N SER A 11 -15.51 -10.14 11.01
CA SER A 11 -15.31 -9.45 12.28
C SER A 11 -13.85 -9.42 12.75
N PHE A 12 -12.95 -10.16 12.09
CA PHE A 12 -11.50 -10.11 12.34
C PHE A 12 -10.80 -8.98 11.60
N GLU A 13 -11.48 -8.31 10.66
CA GLU A 13 -10.93 -7.13 10.00
C GLU A 13 -10.75 -6.01 11.03
N VAL A 14 -9.54 -5.45 11.10
CA VAL A 14 -9.21 -4.36 12.04
C VAL A 14 -9.52 -3.01 11.39
N GLU A 15 -10.20 -2.14 12.14
CA GLU A 15 -10.35 -0.73 11.76
C GLU A 15 -9.04 0.02 12.01
N ASP A 16 -8.56 0.73 10.99
CA ASP A 16 -7.30 1.47 11.03
C ASP A 16 -7.48 2.92 10.58
N GLU A 17 -8.62 3.50 10.93
CA GLU A 17 -8.93 4.91 10.69
C GLU A 17 -7.96 5.83 11.43
N ILE A 18 -7.38 6.78 10.70
CA ILE A 18 -6.53 7.82 11.26
C ILE A 18 -7.41 8.98 11.70
N MET A 19 -7.39 9.30 12.98
CA MET A 19 -8.24 10.35 13.57
C MET A 19 -8.00 11.75 12.95
N LEU A 20 -9.04 12.56 12.89
CA LEU A 20 -8.90 14.00 12.66
C LEU A 20 -8.40 14.69 13.94
N PRO A 21 -7.61 15.79 13.86
CA PRO A 21 -7.16 16.50 12.66
C PRO A 21 -5.73 16.12 12.20
N ILE A 22 -5.30 14.87 12.40
CA ILE A 22 -3.95 14.40 12.07
C ILE A 22 -3.67 14.55 10.57
N ILE A 23 -2.53 15.13 10.22
CA ILE A 23 -2.07 15.22 8.83
C ILE A 23 -1.46 13.87 8.44
N ILE A 24 -1.92 13.33 7.33
CA ILE A 24 -1.48 12.04 6.80
C ILE A 24 -0.34 12.26 5.82
N VAL A 25 0.80 11.62 6.07
CA VAL A 25 1.91 11.54 5.10
C VAL A 25 2.13 10.08 4.74
N VAL A 26 1.98 9.73 3.46
CA VAL A 26 2.34 8.39 2.97
C VAL A 26 3.79 8.44 2.54
N HIS A 27 4.64 7.71 3.24
CA HIS A 27 6.04 7.52 2.86
C HIS A 27 6.16 6.22 2.05
N ILE A 28 6.96 6.29 1.00
CA ILE A 28 7.28 5.20 0.10
C ILE A 28 8.80 5.16 -0.02
N ASP A 29 9.36 3.98 0.13
CA ASP A 29 10.78 3.69 -0.07
C ASP A 29 10.92 2.35 -0.80
N SER A 30 12.04 2.14 -1.46
CA SER A 30 12.27 0.89 -2.17
C SER A 30 13.12 -0.07 -1.34
N ARG A 31 12.92 -1.38 -1.54
CA ARG A 31 13.68 -2.43 -0.88
C ARG A 31 14.66 -3.03 -1.87
N ASP A 32 15.90 -3.22 -1.40
CA ASP A 32 16.98 -3.82 -2.17
C ASP A 32 17.24 -3.08 -3.50
N PHE A 33 17.08 -1.76 -3.50
CA PHE A 33 17.33 -0.92 -4.67
C PHE A 33 18.77 -1.01 -5.15
N SER A 34 19.72 -1.33 -4.24
CA SER A 34 21.11 -1.56 -4.59
C SER A 34 21.21 -2.63 -5.67
N ARG A 35 20.59 -3.80 -5.47
CA ARG A 35 20.54 -4.87 -6.47
C ARG A 35 19.81 -4.44 -7.74
N PHE A 36 18.65 -3.78 -7.60
CA PHE A 36 17.90 -3.27 -8.76
C PHE A 36 18.76 -2.33 -9.62
N SER A 37 19.43 -1.38 -8.99
CA SER A 37 20.28 -0.39 -9.64
C SER A 37 21.55 -0.98 -10.25
N GLU A 38 22.08 -2.06 -9.68
CA GLU A 38 23.25 -2.76 -10.21
C GLU A 38 22.88 -3.57 -11.46
N VAL A 39 21.81 -4.37 -11.39
CA VAL A 39 21.33 -5.18 -12.54
C VAL A 39 20.93 -4.31 -13.73
N HIS A 40 20.42 -3.11 -13.45
CA HIS A 40 20.03 -2.13 -14.47
C HIS A 40 21.09 -1.04 -14.68
N GLU A 41 22.34 -1.24 -14.22
CA GLU A 41 23.49 -0.41 -14.57
C GLU A 41 23.29 1.10 -14.36
N PHE A 42 22.68 1.48 -13.24
CA PHE A 42 22.43 2.89 -12.93
C PHE A 42 23.75 3.63 -12.66
N VAL A 43 23.83 4.85 -13.20
CA VAL A 43 24.98 5.73 -12.96
C VAL A 43 25.10 6.04 -11.46
N LYS A 44 26.33 5.96 -10.95
CA LYS A 44 26.66 6.27 -9.56
C LYS A 44 27.35 7.63 -9.45
N PRO A 45 27.22 8.37 -8.33
CA PRO A 45 26.35 8.08 -7.18
C PRO A 45 24.86 8.26 -7.49
N ASN A 46 24.51 8.99 -8.55
CA ASN A 46 23.12 9.28 -8.92
C ASN A 46 22.87 9.07 -10.41
N ASP A 47 21.79 8.36 -10.75
CA ASP A 47 21.28 8.29 -12.12
C ASP A 47 20.12 9.27 -12.27
N LYS A 48 20.32 10.32 -13.07
CA LYS A 48 19.32 11.36 -13.29
C LYS A 48 18.04 10.79 -13.91
N ARG A 49 18.13 9.79 -14.78
CA ARG A 49 16.97 9.15 -15.42
C ARG A 49 16.13 8.43 -14.37
N ALA A 50 16.77 7.72 -13.45
CA ALA A 50 16.08 7.04 -12.35
C ALA A 50 15.35 8.04 -11.43
N LEU A 51 15.99 9.15 -11.09
CA LEU A 51 15.36 10.21 -10.30
C LEU A 51 14.19 10.86 -11.04
N GLU A 52 14.33 11.12 -12.34
CA GLU A 52 13.24 11.67 -13.14
C GLU A 52 12.08 10.68 -13.29
N LEU A 53 12.34 9.37 -13.36
CA LEU A 53 11.30 8.35 -13.35
C LEU A 53 10.51 8.39 -12.03
N MET A 54 11.20 8.43 -10.88
CA MET A 54 10.56 8.58 -9.57
C MET A 54 9.75 9.89 -9.48
N ASN A 55 10.29 11.00 -10.01
CA ASN A 55 9.59 12.29 -10.08
C ASN A 55 8.31 12.20 -10.93
N ASP A 56 8.37 11.52 -12.08
CA ASP A 56 7.25 11.37 -12.99
C ASP A 56 6.17 10.43 -12.45
N CYS A 57 6.54 9.45 -11.64
CA CYS A 57 5.63 8.62 -10.85
C CYS A 57 4.92 9.45 -9.78
N ALA A 58 5.69 10.22 -9.00
CA ALA A 58 5.13 11.07 -7.95
C ALA A 58 4.21 12.17 -8.52
N LYS A 59 4.55 12.74 -9.67
CA LYS A 59 3.67 13.69 -10.38
C LYS A 59 2.35 13.03 -10.78
N ALA A 60 2.39 11.83 -11.35
CA ALA A 60 1.19 11.09 -11.71
C ALA A 60 0.32 10.77 -10.48
N VAL A 61 0.92 10.42 -9.34
CA VAL A 61 0.21 10.25 -8.07
C VAL A 61 -0.53 11.54 -7.67
N LEU A 62 0.12 12.71 -7.71
CA LEU A 62 -0.52 13.98 -7.37
C LEU A 62 -1.68 14.34 -8.32
N GLU A 63 -1.58 13.96 -9.58
CA GLU A 63 -2.62 14.17 -10.60
C GLU A 63 -3.80 13.22 -10.40
N GLN A 64 -3.53 11.95 -10.07
CA GLN A 64 -4.55 10.92 -9.84
C GLN A 64 -5.28 11.10 -8.51
N PHE A 65 -4.62 11.60 -7.48
CA PHE A 65 -5.17 11.75 -6.12
C PHE A 65 -5.25 13.24 -5.73
N PRO A 66 -6.41 13.90 -5.92
CA PRO A 66 -6.60 15.33 -5.66
C PRO A 66 -6.27 15.77 -4.23
N ASP A 67 -6.45 14.87 -3.25
CA ASP A 67 -6.21 15.12 -1.83
C ASP A 67 -4.72 15.13 -1.46
N ILE A 68 -3.82 14.71 -2.34
CA ILE A 68 -2.38 14.89 -2.16
C ILE A 68 -2.00 16.24 -2.75
N ILE A 69 -1.43 17.13 -1.93
CA ILE A 69 -1.13 18.51 -2.39
C ILE A 69 0.36 18.81 -2.49
N PHE A 70 1.18 18.02 -1.82
CA PHE A 70 2.62 18.17 -1.75
C PHE A 70 3.26 16.79 -1.70
N SER A 71 4.36 16.62 -2.40
CA SER A 71 5.27 15.50 -2.21
C SER A 71 6.72 15.93 -2.25
N TYR A 72 7.56 15.14 -1.59
CA TYR A 72 8.99 15.31 -1.57
C TYR A 72 9.67 13.95 -1.72
N GLY A 73 10.65 13.85 -2.61
CA GLY A 73 11.40 12.62 -2.82
C GLY A 73 12.84 12.87 -3.20
N PHE A 74 13.68 11.88 -2.95
CA PHE A 74 15.08 11.82 -3.34
C PHE A 74 15.52 10.35 -3.36
N CYS A 75 16.60 10.03 -4.07
CA CYS A 75 17.05 8.65 -4.21
C CYS A 75 15.90 7.72 -4.67
N ASP A 76 15.58 6.71 -3.89
CA ASP A 76 14.56 5.69 -4.15
C ASP A 76 13.31 5.84 -3.27
N GLU A 77 13.06 7.03 -2.73
CA GLU A 77 11.95 7.29 -1.81
C GLU A 77 11.14 8.56 -2.13
N TYR A 78 9.90 8.56 -1.66
CA TYR A 78 8.96 9.67 -1.77
C TYR A 78 8.05 9.77 -0.55
N SER A 79 7.63 10.99 -0.23
CA SER A 79 6.65 11.29 0.80
C SER A 79 5.50 12.09 0.20
N PHE A 80 4.26 11.65 0.41
CA PHE A 80 3.05 12.28 -0.12
C PHE A 80 2.19 12.82 1.01
N VAL A 81 1.98 14.14 1.03
CA VAL A 81 1.26 14.85 2.08
C VAL A 81 -0.18 15.10 1.65
N PHE A 82 -1.12 14.57 2.42
CA PHE A 82 -2.54 14.75 2.21
C PHE A 82 -3.06 16.03 2.87
N LYS A 83 -4.11 16.63 2.30
CA LYS A 83 -4.88 17.71 2.91
C LYS A 83 -5.25 17.39 4.36
N LYS A 84 -5.18 18.38 5.24
CA LYS A 84 -5.44 18.19 6.68
C LYS A 84 -6.85 17.64 6.95
N GLN A 85 -7.84 18.09 6.20
CA GLN A 85 -9.26 17.69 6.34
C GLN A 85 -9.68 16.54 5.41
N THR A 86 -8.72 15.81 4.81
CA THR A 86 -9.07 14.71 3.90
C THR A 86 -10.00 13.70 4.54
N LYS A 87 -11.00 13.26 3.78
CA LYS A 87 -11.89 12.12 4.09
C LYS A 87 -11.64 10.93 3.16
N PHE A 88 -10.53 10.96 2.42
CA PHE A 88 -10.17 9.97 1.42
C PHE A 88 -10.23 8.57 2.02
N TYR A 89 -11.10 7.72 1.47
CA TYR A 89 -11.39 6.36 1.94
C TYR A 89 -11.62 6.21 3.45
N GLN A 90 -12.32 7.18 4.06
CA GLN A 90 -12.59 7.19 5.51
C GLN A 90 -11.29 7.13 6.33
N ARG A 91 -10.19 7.68 5.77
CA ARG A 91 -8.90 7.81 6.46
C ARG A 91 -8.31 6.48 6.94
N ARG A 92 -8.71 5.35 6.35
CA ARG A 92 -8.17 4.02 6.63
C ARG A 92 -6.73 3.88 6.15
N ALA A 93 -5.80 3.69 7.07
CA ALA A 93 -4.37 3.73 6.80
C ALA A 93 -3.94 2.72 5.71
N SER A 94 -4.39 1.47 5.82
CA SER A 94 -4.05 0.39 4.89
C SER A 94 -4.51 0.71 3.48
N LYS A 95 -5.74 1.21 3.34
CA LYS A 95 -6.32 1.55 2.04
C LYS A 95 -5.60 2.73 1.41
N ILE A 96 -5.29 3.76 2.19
CA ILE A 96 -4.57 4.93 1.70
C ILE A 96 -3.18 4.52 1.22
N LEU A 97 -2.37 3.88 2.06
CA LEU A 97 -0.98 3.54 1.70
C LEU A 97 -0.92 2.57 0.52
N SER A 98 -1.80 1.55 0.49
CA SER A 98 -1.79 0.52 -0.56
C SER A 98 -2.15 1.11 -1.93
N LEU A 99 -3.11 2.03 -1.99
CA LEU A 99 -3.51 2.65 -3.25
C LEU A 99 -2.42 3.55 -3.82
N ILE A 100 -1.75 4.34 -2.97
CA ILE A 100 -0.68 5.22 -3.42
C ILE A 100 0.51 4.41 -3.91
N ILE A 101 0.96 3.41 -3.15
CA ILE A 101 2.10 2.58 -3.54
C ILE A 101 1.80 1.73 -4.78
N SER A 102 0.58 1.20 -4.88
CA SER A 102 0.15 0.42 -6.03
C SER A 102 0.20 1.25 -7.31
N TYR A 103 -0.41 2.45 -7.29
CA TYR A 103 -0.46 3.29 -8.47
C TYR A 103 0.94 3.80 -8.84
N PHE A 104 1.75 4.17 -7.84
CA PHE A 104 3.15 4.54 -8.05
C PHE A 104 3.93 3.41 -8.75
N SER A 105 3.78 2.18 -8.27
CA SER A 105 4.45 0.99 -8.81
C SER A 105 4.06 0.74 -10.27
N SER A 106 2.75 0.77 -10.59
CA SER A 106 2.29 0.58 -11.97
C SER A 106 2.76 1.68 -12.91
N ILE A 107 2.77 2.95 -12.48
CA ILE A 107 3.33 4.05 -13.28
C ILE A 107 4.83 3.88 -13.52
N TYR A 108 5.58 3.40 -12.53
CA TYR A 108 7.01 3.16 -12.66
C TYR A 108 7.32 2.21 -13.81
N ILE A 109 6.54 1.12 -13.93
CA ILE A 109 6.65 0.18 -15.05
C ILE A 109 6.26 0.85 -16.36
N THR A 110 5.11 1.52 -16.41
CA THR A 110 4.59 2.14 -17.65
C THR A 110 5.56 3.16 -18.22
N LYS A 111 6.19 3.98 -17.37
CA LYS A 111 7.10 5.06 -17.79
C LYS A 111 8.55 4.62 -17.97
N TRP A 112 8.90 3.38 -17.62
CA TRP A 112 10.28 2.90 -17.70
C TRP A 112 10.89 3.12 -19.09
N LYS A 113 10.20 2.70 -20.15
CA LYS A 113 10.69 2.78 -21.53
C LYS A 113 10.84 4.22 -22.04
N GLU A 114 10.16 5.20 -21.42
CA GLU A 114 10.31 6.61 -21.78
C GLU A 114 11.71 7.14 -21.39
N LEU A 115 12.24 6.71 -20.25
CA LEU A 115 13.55 7.16 -19.75
C LEU A 115 14.69 6.15 -19.95
N PHE A 116 14.34 4.89 -20.14
CA PHE A 116 15.26 3.78 -20.37
C PHE A 116 14.91 3.00 -21.66
N PRO A 117 14.91 3.64 -22.84
CA PRO A 117 14.43 3.03 -24.08
C PRO A 117 15.21 1.78 -24.50
N GLN A 118 16.53 1.78 -24.28
CA GLN A 118 17.44 0.70 -24.67
C GLN A 118 17.63 -0.36 -23.57
N MET A 119 16.96 -0.20 -22.42
CA MET A 119 17.13 -1.11 -21.29
C MET A 119 15.81 -1.80 -21.00
N GLU A 120 15.84 -3.13 -20.97
CA GLU A 120 14.72 -3.93 -20.54
C GLU A 120 14.70 -4.05 -19.02
N MET A 121 13.52 -3.94 -18.43
CA MET A 121 13.35 -4.16 -16.99
C MET A 121 13.31 -5.66 -16.72
N ARG A 122 14.33 -6.20 -16.06
CA ARG A 122 14.43 -7.65 -15.80
C ARG A 122 13.47 -8.12 -14.70
N PHE A 123 13.27 -7.29 -13.70
CA PHE A 123 12.32 -7.49 -12.60
C PHE A 123 11.89 -6.12 -12.08
N PRO A 124 10.68 -5.97 -11.53
CA PRO A 124 10.24 -4.69 -11.00
C PRO A 124 10.93 -4.36 -9.66
N PRO A 125 11.14 -3.07 -9.33
CA PRO A 125 11.57 -2.71 -8.00
C PRO A 125 10.49 -3.02 -6.96
N PHE A 126 10.92 -3.36 -5.75
CA PHE A 126 10.03 -3.56 -4.62
C PHE A 126 9.87 -2.27 -3.87
N PHE A 127 8.64 -1.81 -3.67
CA PHE A 127 8.38 -0.67 -2.81
C PHE A 127 7.64 -1.07 -1.54
N GLN A 128 8.00 -0.39 -0.46
CA GLN A 128 7.33 -0.46 0.82
C GLN A 128 6.68 0.89 1.11
N SER A 129 5.67 0.87 1.97
CA SER A 129 4.98 2.09 2.36
C SER A 129 4.53 2.05 3.80
N ARG A 130 4.47 3.24 4.39
CA ARG A 130 3.97 3.48 5.74
C ARG A 130 3.28 4.82 5.82
N VAL A 131 2.34 4.92 6.75
CA VAL A 131 1.70 6.19 7.08
C VAL A 131 2.42 6.83 8.26
N ILE A 132 2.85 8.07 8.06
CA ILE A 132 3.37 8.95 9.09
C ILE A 132 2.24 9.88 9.51
N SER A 133 1.93 9.86 10.81
CA SER A 133 0.88 10.68 11.41
C SER A 133 1.49 11.96 11.99
N CYS A 134 1.23 13.09 11.34
CA CYS A 134 1.71 14.40 11.78
C CYS A 134 0.59 15.12 12.55
N ALA A 135 0.69 15.14 13.89
CA ALA A 135 -0.35 15.71 14.74
C ALA A 135 -0.51 17.25 14.60
N SER A 136 0.51 17.94 14.12
CA SER A 136 0.51 19.40 13.93
C SER A 136 1.36 19.80 12.72
N MET A 137 1.29 21.09 12.35
CA MET A 137 2.16 21.65 11.31
C MET A 137 3.64 21.63 11.69
N GLU A 138 3.98 21.80 12.97
CA GLU A 138 5.36 21.69 13.48
C GLU A 138 5.93 20.28 13.27
N VAL A 139 5.11 19.25 13.50
CA VAL A 139 5.51 17.85 13.29
C VAL A 139 5.73 17.58 11.80
N LEU A 140 4.83 18.06 10.93
CA LEU A 140 5.01 17.97 9.48
C LEU A 140 6.28 18.70 9.01
N GLN A 141 6.50 19.92 9.49
CA GLN A 141 7.68 20.71 9.15
C GLN A 141 8.96 19.99 9.56
N SER A 142 8.99 19.42 10.77
CA SER A 142 10.11 18.62 11.28
C SER A 142 10.36 17.38 10.43
N TYR A 143 9.30 16.70 9.99
CA TYR A 143 9.39 15.56 9.08
C TYR A 143 10.02 15.96 7.74
N LEU A 144 9.56 17.05 7.12
CA LEU A 144 10.10 17.52 5.84
C LEU A 144 11.56 17.99 5.96
N ALA A 145 11.90 18.71 7.04
CA ALA A 145 13.26 19.10 7.34
C ALA A 145 14.18 17.88 7.53
N TRP A 146 13.68 16.84 8.20
CA TRP A 146 14.38 15.57 8.36
C TRP A 146 14.64 14.90 7.03
N ARG A 147 13.63 14.71 6.18
CA ARG A 147 13.82 14.09 4.88
C ARG A 147 14.79 14.86 3.99
N GLN A 148 14.71 16.19 3.97
CA GLN A 148 15.63 17.00 3.15
C GLN A 148 17.07 17.01 3.70
N ARG A 149 17.24 16.92 5.03
CA ARG A 149 18.56 16.75 5.64
C ARG A 149 19.17 15.41 5.25
N ASP A 150 18.38 14.33 5.27
CA ASP A 150 18.84 13.00 4.87
C ASP A 150 19.23 12.96 3.38
N CYS A 151 18.46 13.61 2.51
CA CYS A 151 18.84 13.81 1.09
C CYS A 151 20.26 14.40 0.97
N HIS A 152 20.49 15.51 1.68
CA HIS A 152 21.76 16.22 1.60
C HIS A 152 22.93 15.39 2.11
N LEU A 153 22.76 14.73 3.27
CA LEU A 153 23.81 13.94 3.91
C LEU A 153 24.13 12.68 3.09
N SER A 154 23.10 11.97 2.63
CA SER A 154 23.25 10.76 1.83
C SER A 154 23.89 11.05 0.49
N ASN A 155 23.47 12.10 -0.22
CA ASN A 155 24.08 12.46 -1.51
C ASN A 155 25.55 12.87 -1.36
N GLN A 156 25.89 13.66 -0.33
CA GLN A 156 27.26 14.07 -0.07
C GLN A 156 28.14 12.86 0.26
N TYR A 157 27.67 11.97 1.14
CA TYR A 157 28.36 10.73 1.48
C TYR A 157 28.56 9.84 0.26
N ASN A 158 27.51 9.58 -0.51
CA ASN A 158 27.56 8.73 -1.71
C ASN A 158 28.49 9.31 -2.79
N THR A 159 28.51 10.64 -2.95
CA THR A 159 29.46 11.28 -3.87
C THR A 159 30.90 11.00 -3.44
N CYS A 160 31.24 11.20 -2.17
CA CYS A 160 32.58 10.88 -1.68
C CYS A 160 32.91 9.40 -1.86
N LEU A 161 31.97 8.51 -1.53
CA LEU A 161 32.14 7.07 -1.60
C LEU A 161 32.49 6.63 -3.03
N TRP A 162 31.70 7.06 -4.01
CA TRP A 162 31.90 6.66 -5.40
C TRP A 162 33.12 7.32 -6.05
N GLU A 163 33.51 8.53 -5.64
CA GLU A 163 34.78 9.12 -6.08
C GLU A 163 35.99 8.37 -5.53
N LEU A 164 35.96 7.95 -4.26
CA LEU A 164 37.01 7.10 -3.70
C LEU A 164 37.11 5.76 -4.46
N ILE A 165 35.98 5.14 -4.77
CA ILE A 165 35.94 3.89 -5.55
C ILE A 165 36.49 4.09 -6.96
N ARG A 166 36.12 5.19 -7.65
CA ARG A 166 36.68 5.55 -8.96
C ARG A 166 38.19 5.76 -8.93
N ASN A 167 38.72 6.24 -7.80
CA ASN A 167 40.15 6.44 -7.58
C ASN A 167 40.85 5.17 -7.03
N GLY A 168 40.27 3.99 -7.26
CA GLY A 168 40.92 2.69 -7.01
C GLY A 168 40.78 2.15 -5.58
N LYS A 169 39.96 2.77 -4.72
CA LYS A 169 39.64 2.19 -3.41
C LYS A 169 38.59 1.09 -3.54
N SER A 170 38.73 0.05 -2.74
CA SER A 170 37.62 -0.89 -2.54
C SER A 170 36.47 -0.21 -1.79
N GLU A 171 35.25 -0.76 -1.93
CA GLU A 171 34.08 -0.22 -1.22
C GLU A 171 34.30 -0.19 0.31
N THR A 172 34.95 -1.23 0.86
CA THR A 172 35.26 -1.34 2.28
C THR A 172 36.26 -0.28 2.75
N GLU A 173 37.31 -0.02 1.97
CA GLU A 173 38.28 1.03 2.30
C GLU A 173 37.64 2.41 2.22
N ALA A 174 36.83 2.67 1.18
CA ALA A 174 36.14 3.93 1.02
C ALA A 174 35.16 4.18 2.18
N GLN A 175 34.44 3.15 2.63
CA GLN A 175 33.57 3.23 3.81
C GLN A 175 34.34 3.53 5.09
N GLU A 176 35.50 2.91 5.31
CA GLU A 176 36.31 3.17 6.51
C GLU A 176 36.92 4.58 6.50
N ILE A 177 37.33 5.09 5.33
CA ILE A 177 37.79 6.49 5.17
C ILE A 177 36.68 7.47 5.54
N LEU A 178 35.44 7.20 5.13
CA LEU A 178 34.31 8.10 5.36
C LEU A 178 33.66 7.95 6.75
N LYS A 179 34.02 6.90 7.49
CA LYS A 179 33.46 6.61 8.80
C LYS A 179 33.82 7.69 9.80
N GLY A 180 32.82 8.16 10.55
CA GLY A 180 33.00 9.23 11.54
C GLY A 180 33.19 10.63 10.96
N THR A 181 33.37 10.78 9.65
CA THR A 181 33.58 12.09 9.02
C THR A 181 32.36 13.00 9.18
N GLN A 182 32.60 14.27 9.43
CA GLN A 182 31.62 15.33 9.49
C GLN A 182 31.31 15.87 8.09
N LYS A 183 30.25 16.67 7.99
CA LYS A 183 29.82 17.31 6.72
C LYS A 183 30.91 18.19 6.12
N GLN A 184 31.69 18.89 6.94
CA GLN A 184 32.75 19.76 6.47
C GLN A 184 33.92 18.97 5.88
N GLU A 185 34.37 17.92 6.58
CA GLU A 185 35.44 17.03 6.12
C GLU A 185 35.08 16.36 4.79
N LYS A 186 33.82 15.94 4.60
CA LYS A 186 33.34 15.42 3.30
C LYS A 186 33.39 16.47 2.19
N ASN A 187 33.05 17.73 2.48
CA ASN A 187 33.17 18.81 1.48
C ASN A 187 34.64 19.09 1.13
N GLU A 188 35.52 19.08 2.12
CA GLU A 188 36.95 19.28 1.93
C GLU A 188 37.54 18.13 1.10
N LEU A 189 37.14 16.88 1.37
CA LEU A 189 37.52 15.72 0.56
C LEU A 189 37.06 15.85 -0.89
N LEU A 190 35.81 16.24 -1.14
CA LEU A 190 35.31 16.47 -2.50
C LEU A 190 36.09 17.57 -3.22
N TYR A 191 36.32 18.68 -2.54
CA TYR A 191 36.95 19.85 -3.14
C TYR A 191 38.46 19.65 -3.36
N GLN A 192 39.20 19.26 -2.32
CA GLN A 192 40.65 19.11 -2.39
C GLN A 192 41.08 17.78 -3.01
N GLY A 193 40.36 16.69 -2.72
CA GLY A 193 40.72 15.35 -3.17
C GLY A 193 40.28 15.06 -4.61
N PHE A 194 39.14 15.62 -5.05
CA PHE A 194 38.56 15.30 -6.36
C PHE A 194 38.26 16.53 -7.23
N ASN A 195 38.57 17.75 -6.76
CA ASN A 195 38.24 19.01 -7.45
C ASN A 195 36.74 19.16 -7.77
N ILE A 196 35.87 18.66 -6.88
CA ILE A 196 34.41 18.74 -7.01
C ILE A 196 33.85 19.76 -6.04
N ASN A 197 33.29 20.85 -6.58
CA ASN A 197 32.49 21.78 -5.78
C ASN A 197 31.07 21.22 -5.58
N TYR A 198 30.81 20.64 -4.40
CA TYR A 198 29.48 20.12 -4.06
C TYR A 198 28.38 21.19 -4.19
N LYS A 199 28.67 22.49 -4.04
CA LYS A 199 27.65 23.53 -4.19
C LYS A 199 27.19 23.76 -5.63
N GLU A 200 27.95 23.30 -6.61
CA GLU A 200 27.67 23.46 -8.04
C GLU A 200 26.97 22.25 -8.66
N GLN A 201 26.90 21.11 -7.96
CA GLN A 201 26.11 19.96 -8.42
C GLN A 201 24.64 20.34 -8.63
N GLU A 202 23.99 19.61 -9.55
CA GLU A 202 22.59 19.80 -9.89
C GLU A 202 21.68 19.76 -8.65
N ALA A 203 20.66 20.61 -8.64
CA ALA A 203 19.78 20.77 -7.49
C ALA A 203 19.01 19.47 -7.17
N ILE A 204 18.63 18.69 -8.18
CA ILE A 204 17.94 17.40 -8.02
C ILE A 204 18.68 16.42 -7.11
N PHE A 205 20.01 16.38 -7.17
CA PHE A 205 20.83 15.50 -6.34
C PHE A 205 20.96 16.00 -4.90
N ARG A 206 21.07 17.31 -4.72
CA ARG A 206 21.41 17.92 -3.41
C ARG A 206 20.21 18.28 -2.56
N GLN A 207 19.11 18.62 -3.22
CA GLN A 207 17.91 19.16 -2.59
C GLN A 207 16.76 18.17 -2.67
N GLY A 208 16.85 17.14 -3.53
CA GLY A 208 15.73 16.30 -3.91
C GLY A 208 14.72 17.06 -4.77
N THR A 209 13.57 16.45 -4.98
CA THR A 209 12.48 17.01 -5.79
C THR A 209 11.24 17.20 -4.93
N CYS A 210 10.72 18.42 -4.91
CA CYS A 210 9.38 18.70 -4.45
C CYS A 210 8.42 18.68 -5.64
N ILE A 211 7.23 18.09 -5.47
CA ILE A 211 6.13 18.23 -6.41
C ILE A 211 4.94 18.79 -5.66
N LEU A 212 4.40 19.90 -6.14
CA LEU A 212 3.26 20.56 -5.50
C LEU A 212 2.28 21.05 -6.56
N LYS A 213 1.03 21.26 -6.14
CA LYS A 213 0.01 21.81 -7.02
C LYS A 213 0.11 23.33 -7.04
N LYS A 214 0.26 23.95 -8.22
CA LYS A 214 0.21 25.41 -8.39
C LYS A 214 -1.00 25.77 -9.25
N GLU A 215 -1.66 26.89 -8.93
CA GLU A 215 -2.71 27.45 -9.78
C GLU A 215 -2.06 28.03 -11.04
N VAL A 216 -2.44 27.52 -12.20
CA VAL A 216 -1.93 27.95 -13.51
C VAL A 216 -3.10 28.30 -14.41
N GLN A 217 -2.98 29.39 -15.18
CA GLN A 217 -3.94 29.71 -16.23
C GLN A 217 -3.87 28.68 -17.35
N HIS A 218 -5.00 28.04 -17.64
CA HIS A 218 -5.12 27.01 -18.67
C HIS A 218 -6.11 27.46 -19.74
N ILE A 219 -5.70 27.49 -21.00
CA ILE A 219 -6.60 27.73 -22.13
C ILE A 219 -7.47 26.49 -22.31
N VAL A 220 -8.79 26.63 -22.16
CA VAL A 220 -9.75 25.52 -22.26
C VAL A 220 -10.27 25.38 -23.68
N LYS A 221 -10.48 26.51 -24.36
CA LYS A 221 -10.93 26.58 -25.75
C LYS A 221 -10.63 27.97 -26.30
N TYR A 222 -10.67 28.12 -27.61
CA TYR A 222 -10.72 29.41 -28.27
C TYR A 222 -12.18 29.74 -28.63
N LYS A 223 -12.58 31.00 -28.49
CA LYS A 223 -13.86 31.48 -29.02
C LYS A 223 -13.79 31.55 -30.56
N GLN A 224 -14.94 31.76 -31.20
CA GLN A 224 -15.03 31.90 -32.66
C GLN A 224 -14.20 33.08 -33.20
N ASP A 225 -13.94 34.09 -32.38
CA ASP A 225 -13.06 35.24 -32.68
C ASP A 225 -11.56 34.96 -32.46
N GLY A 226 -11.18 33.72 -32.13
CA GLY A 226 -9.79 33.34 -31.83
C GLY A 226 -9.30 33.74 -30.43
N SER A 227 -10.13 34.34 -29.57
CA SER A 227 -9.72 34.70 -28.20
C SER A 227 -9.69 33.47 -27.27
N PRO A 228 -8.65 33.29 -26.44
CA PRO A 228 -8.53 32.15 -25.55
C PRO A 228 -9.46 32.27 -24.33
N VAL A 229 -10.25 31.24 -24.06
CA VAL A 229 -11.00 31.08 -22.81
C VAL A 229 -10.10 30.42 -21.78
N GLN A 230 -9.56 31.21 -20.87
CA GLN A 230 -8.67 30.74 -19.81
C GLN A 230 -9.46 30.37 -18.55
N ARG A 231 -9.06 29.29 -17.88
CA ARG A 231 -9.51 28.92 -16.53
C ARG A 231 -8.31 28.59 -15.66
N LEU A 232 -8.37 28.99 -14.39
CA LEU A 232 -7.39 28.57 -13.40
C LEU A 232 -7.55 27.06 -13.15
N ARG A 233 -6.45 26.31 -13.29
CA ARG A 233 -6.40 24.89 -12.95
C ARG A 233 -5.19 24.63 -12.06
N MET A 234 -5.37 23.76 -11.09
CA MET A 234 -4.27 23.23 -10.29
C MET A 234 -3.45 22.25 -11.15
N LYS A 235 -2.17 22.54 -11.35
CA LYS A 235 -1.23 21.64 -12.03
C LYS A 235 -0.09 21.25 -11.09
N ALA A 236 0.31 19.99 -11.14
CA ALA A 236 1.47 19.51 -10.42
C ALA A 236 2.75 20.04 -11.10
N ILE A 237 3.60 20.73 -10.35
CA ILE A 237 4.88 21.29 -10.82
C ILE A 237 6.04 20.69 -10.01
N LYS A 238 7.16 20.43 -10.68
CA LYS A 238 8.43 20.03 -10.05
C LYS A 238 9.17 21.28 -9.58
N VAL A 239 9.70 21.26 -8.36
CA VAL A 239 10.43 22.37 -7.74
C VAL A 239 11.63 21.79 -6.99
N HIS A 240 12.79 22.44 -7.12
CA HIS A 240 13.96 22.18 -6.28
C HIS A 240 14.19 23.40 -5.39
N SER A 241 14.22 23.20 -4.09
CA SER A 241 14.40 24.27 -3.11
C SER A 241 15.46 23.89 -2.08
N LYS A 242 16.28 24.87 -1.69
CA LYS A 242 17.31 24.71 -0.65
C LYS A 242 16.71 24.37 0.72
N ASN A 243 15.48 24.81 1.00
CA ASN A 243 14.81 24.57 2.27
C ASN A 243 13.29 24.48 2.07
N ILE A 244 12.78 23.26 1.89
CA ILE A 244 11.33 22.99 1.73
C ILE A 244 10.55 23.15 3.05
N ALA A 245 11.26 23.15 4.18
CA ALA A 245 10.68 23.32 5.51
C ALA A 245 10.77 24.77 6.00
N SER A 246 11.16 25.71 5.13
CA SER A 246 11.16 27.14 5.46
C SER A 246 9.77 27.74 5.32
N ARG A 247 9.48 28.72 6.17
CA ARG A 247 8.28 29.56 6.10
C ARG A 247 8.21 30.31 4.77
N SER A 248 9.34 30.82 4.26
CA SER A 248 9.36 31.52 2.97
C SER A 248 8.91 30.62 1.83
N PHE A 249 9.49 29.42 1.71
CA PHE A 249 9.11 28.46 0.70
C PHE A 249 7.62 28.10 0.80
N TRP A 250 7.11 27.87 2.00
CA TRP A 250 5.70 27.48 2.19
C TRP A 250 4.72 28.61 1.85
N ASN A 251 5.09 29.86 2.15
CA ASN A 251 4.28 31.04 1.87
C ASN A 251 4.24 31.38 0.37
N ASP A 252 5.26 31.01 -0.41
CA ASP A 252 5.27 31.18 -1.86
C ASP A 252 4.18 30.37 -2.58
N TYR A 253 3.61 29.36 -1.89
CA TYR A 253 2.57 28.48 -2.41
C TYR A 253 1.31 28.55 -1.53
N SER A 254 0.47 29.56 -1.79
CA SER A 254 -0.78 29.82 -1.04
C SER A 254 -1.71 28.61 -0.90
N CYS A 255 -1.70 27.69 -1.87
CA CYS A 255 -2.46 26.44 -1.82
C CYS A 255 -2.03 25.52 -0.66
N LEU A 256 -0.74 25.47 -0.31
CA LEU A 256 -0.24 24.67 0.81
C LEU A 256 -0.75 25.26 2.12
N CYS A 257 -0.67 26.58 2.26
CA CYS A 257 -1.17 27.31 3.41
C CYS A 257 -2.68 27.11 3.61
N ARG A 258 -3.46 27.18 2.52
CA ARG A 258 -4.92 26.99 2.54
C ARG A 258 -5.34 25.59 2.97
N GLU A 259 -4.64 24.56 2.52
CA GLU A 259 -5.08 23.16 2.64
C GLU A 259 -4.40 22.40 3.80
N LEU A 260 -3.24 22.87 4.29
CA LEU A 260 -2.51 22.28 5.43
C LEU A 260 -2.40 23.24 6.62
N GLY A 261 -2.14 24.51 6.35
CA GLY A 261 -1.81 25.53 7.33
C GLY A 261 -0.44 26.17 7.09
N HIS A 262 -0.03 27.05 8.00
CA HIS A 262 1.23 27.78 7.92
C HIS A 262 2.32 27.13 8.78
N PHE A 263 3.58 27.37 8.40
CA PHE A 263 4.72 27.22 9.31
C PHE A 263 4.93 28.55 10.04
N GLU A 264 4.97 28.51 11.38
CA GLU A 264 5.10 29.71 12.22
C GLU A 264 6.53 30.26 12.17
N GLU A 265 7.51 29.37 12.23
CA GLU A 265 8.95 29.66 12.22
C GLU A 265 9.67 28.75 11.22
N ASP A 266 10.96 29.01 10.97
CA ASP A 266 11.81 28.06 10.23
C ASP A 266 12.26 26.91 11.14
N ALA A 267 12.33 25.69 10.58
CA ALA A 267 12.78 24.52 11.33
C ALA A 267 14.29 24.61 11.65
N ASN A 268 14.60 25.16 12.83
CA ASN A 268 15.99 25.37 13.26
C ASN A 268 16.68 24.08 13.76
N LYS A 269 15.92 23.14 14.33
CA LYS A 269 16.40 21.82 14.78
C LYS A 269 15.30 20.76 14.65
N ILE A 270 15.65 19.59 14.13
CA ILE A 270 14.78 18.41 14.14
C ILE A 270 14.82 17.81 15.54
N LYS A 271 13.68 17.79 16.23
CA LYS A 271 13.57 17.20 17.57
C LYS A 271 13.70 15.67 17.48
N PRO A 272 14.63 15.02 18.21
CA PRO A 272 14.81 13.57 18.16
C PRO A 272 13.55 12.77 18.54
N GLU A 273 12.70 13.33 19.41
CA GLU A 273 11.43 12.68 19.79
C GLU A 273 10.49 12.50 18.58
N TYR A 274 10.45 13.49 17.67
CA TYR A 274 9.65 13.40 16.46
C TYR A 274 10.17 12.30 15.53
N VAL A 275 11.49 12.19 15.36
CA VAL A 275 12.09 11.12 14.55
C VAL A 275 11.70 9.74 15.10
N LYS A 276 11.75 9.55 16.42
CA LYS A 276 11.27 8.29 17.04
C LYS A 276 9.80 8.02 16.75
N SER A 277 8.95 9.05 16.82
CA SER A 277 7.51 8.91 16.52
C SER A 277 7.27 8.52 15.05
N PHE A 278 8.06 9.06 14.12
CA PHE A 278 7.98 8.71 12.71
C PHE A 278 8.38 7.26 12.46
N LEU A 279 9.21 6.67 13.32
CA LEU A 279 9.68 5.29 13.19
C LEU A 279 8.75 4.26 13.87
N HIS A 280 7.68 4.69 14.56
CA HIS A 280 6.74 3.77 15.19
C HIS A 280 5.95 3.00 14.13
N VAL A 281 5.87 1.67 14.25
CA VAL A 281 5.12 0.81 13.34
C VAL A 281 4.30 -0.23 14.11
N SER A 282 3.02 -0.35 13.76
CA SER A 282 2.14 -1.39 14.29
C SER A 282 2.55 -2.76 13.78
N LYS A 283 2.59 -3.74 14.69
CA LYS A 283 2.91 -5.14 14.40
C LYS A 283 1.66 -5.99 14.52
N LEU A 284 1.48 -6.90 13.57
CA LEU A 284 0.43 -7.90 13.61
C LEU A 284 0.67 -8.89 14.76
N MET A 285 -0.41 -9.40 15.32
CA MET A 285 -0.38 -10.32 16.46
C MET A 285 0.54 -11.53 16.18
N PRO A 286 1.45 -11.91 17.09
CA PRO A 286 2.27 -13.12 16.92
C PRO A 286 1.41 -14.39 16.88
N SER A 287 1.95 -15.45 16.26
CA SER A 287 1.32 -16.79 16.22
C SER A 287 -0.08 -16.84 15.62
N THR A 288 -0.43 -15.89 14.76
CA THR A 288 -1.65 -15.92 13.95
C THR A 288 -1.29 -16.04 12.48
N TRP A 289 -2.14 -16.74 11.72
CA TRP A 289 -2.13 -16.65 10.26
C TRP A 289 -2.34 -15.19 9.85
N ILE A 290 -1.62 -14.74 8.82
CA ILE A 290 -1.82 -13.41 8.24
C ILE A 290 -2.38 -13.61 6.84
N VAL A 291 -3.54 -13.03 6.57
CA VAL A 291 -4.09 -12.96 5.23
C VAL A 291 -3.94 -11.53 4.71
N ILE A 292 -3.22 -11.39 3.60
CA ILE A 292 -3.17 -10.14 2.83
C ILE A 292 -4.19 -10.23 1.71
N ARG A 293 -5.30 -9.51 1.84
CA ARG A 293 -6.30 -9.41 0.75
C ARG A 293 -6.02 -8.15 -0.06
N ILE A 294 -5.93 -8.31 -1.38
CA ILE A 294 -5.82 -7.22 -2.35
C ILE A 294 -7.06 -7.18 -3.23
N ASP A 295 -7.45 -5.99 -3.69
CA ASP A 295 -8.68 -5.76 -4.46
C ASP A 295 -8.47 -4.65 -5.51
N GLY A 296 -8.92 -4.90 -6.74
CA GLY A 296 -8.80 -4.00 -7.87
C GLY A 296 -9.54 -2.67 -7.69
N CYS A 297 -8.81 -1.56 -7.64
CA CYS A 297 -9.43 -0.26 -7.46
C CYS A 297 -10.13 0.21 -8.74
N HIS A 298 -11.44 0.46 -8.67
CA HIS A 298 -12.27 0.89 -9.81
C HIS A 298 -12.23 -0.10 -10.98
N PHE A 299 -12.09 -1.40 -10.70
CA PHE A 299 -11.88 -2.41 -11.73
C PHE A 299 -13.06 -2.60 -12.68
N HIS A 300 -14.29 -2.24 -12.28
CA HIS A 300 -15.41 -2.16 -13.23
C HIS A 300 -15.07 -1.23 -14.41
N ARG A 301 -14.64 0.02 -14.13
CA ARG A 301 -14.23 0.98 -15.15
C ARG A 301 -13.00 0.49 -15.91
N PHE A 302 -12.04 -0.12 -15.22
CA PHE A 302 -10.87 -0.71 -15.86
C PHE A 302 -11.26 -1.76 -16.89
N SER A 303 -12.17 -2.67 -16.52
CA SER A 303 -12.66 -3.75 -17.38
C SER A 303 -13.46 -3.23 -18.59
N ASP A 304 -14.23 -2.14 -18.41
CA ASP A 304 -14.98 -1.52 -19.51
C ASP A 304 -14.03 -0.85 -20.52
N VAL A 305 -13.06 -0.06 -20.02
CA VAL A 305 -12.08 0.67 -20.87
C VAL A 305 -11.20 -0.27 -21.70
N HIS A 306 -10.90 -1.45 -21.17
CA HIS A 306 -10.11 -2.48 -21.83
C HIS A 306 -10.98 -3.57 -22.49
N GLU A 307 -12.31 -3.40 -22.51
CA GLU A 307 -13.25 -4.28 -23.20
C GLU A 307 -13.07 -5.75 -22.82
N PHE A 308 -13.08 -6.02 -21.51
CA PHE A 308 -13.02 -7.39 -21.01
C PHE A 308 -14.28 -8.15 -21.38
N GLU A 309 -14.11 -9.42 -21.73
CA GLU A 309 -15.23 -10.33 -21.96
C GLU A 309 -16.10 -10.44 -20.71
N LYS A 310 -17.42 -10.56 -20.95
CA LYS A 310 -18.43 -10.70 -19.90
C LYS A 310 -19.19 -12.01 -20.09
N PRO A 311 -19.46 -12.77 -19.01
CA PRO A 311 -19.27 -12.40 -17.60
C PRO A 311 -17.83 -12.46 -17.10
N ASN A 312 -16.96 -13.28 -17.71
CA ASN A 312 -15.57 -13.49 -17.29
C ASN A 312 -14.64 -13.34 -18.50
N ASP A 313 -13.47 -12.75 -18.30
CA ASP A 313 -12.39 -12.72 -19.30
C ASP A 313 -11.26 -13.61 -18.80
N GLU A 314 -11.09 -14.76 -19.46
CA GLU A 314 -10.08 -15.76 -19.09
C GLU A 314 -8.66 -15.19 -19.08
N ARG A 315 -8.33 -14.28 -20.01
CA ARG A 315 -7.00 -13.66 -20.09
C ARG A 315 -6.74 -12.77 -18.90
N ALA A 316 -7.75 -12.02 -18.45
CA ALA A 316 -7.65 -11.17 -17.27
C ALA A 316 -7.42 -12.00 -16.00
N LEU A 317 -8.16 -13.10 -15.85
CA LEU A 317 -8.00 -14.00 -14.71
C LEU A 317 -6.64 -14.71 -14.73
N ASN A 318 -6.19 -15.16 -15.89
CA ASN A 318 -4.86 -15.77 -16.04
C ASN A 318 -3.73 -14.76 -15.79
N LEU A 319 -3.90 -13.49 -16.14
CA LEU A 319 -2.97 -12.42 -15.76
C LEU A 319 -2.93 -12.24 -14.24
N MET A 320 -4.08 -12.18 -13.56
CA MET A 320 -4.13 -12.14 -12.08
C MET A 320 -3.45 -13.35 -11.46
N ASN A 321 -3.68 -14.56 -11.98
CA ASN A 321 -3.03 -15.80 -11.53
C ASN A 321 -1.51 -15.74 -11.70
N SER A 322 -1.03 -15.27 -12.86
CA SER A 322 0.39 -15.11 -13.14
C SER A 322 1.06 -14.09 -12.22
N CYS A 323 0.33 -13.06 -11.79
CA CYS A 323 0.80 -12.11 -10.78
C CYS A 323 0.89 -12.75 -9.40
N ALA A 324 -0.11 -13.56 -9.02
CA ALA A 324 -0.11 -14.28 -7.74
C ALA A 324 1.04 -15.30 -7.65
N VAL A 325 1.34 -16.02 -8.75
CA VAL A 325 2.50 -16.91 -8.84
C VAL A 325 3.79 -16.14 -8.52
N SER A 326 4.01 -14.99 -9.15
CA SER A 326 5.19 -14.16 -8.88
C SER A 326 5.25 -13.65 -7.44
N VAL A 327 4.12 -13.37 -6.81
CA VAL A 327 4.05 -13.00 -5.39
C VAL A 327 4.47 -14.16 -4.49
N LEU A 328 4.00 -15.39 -4.75
CA LEU A 328 4.41 -16.57 -3.98
C LEU A 328 5.88 -16.90 -4.18
N GLU A 329 6.37 -16.78 -5.41
CA GLU A 329 7.78 -17.02 -5.75
C GLU A 329 8.71 -16.03 -5.04
N GLU A 330 8.32 -14.76 -4.92
CA GLU A 330 9.12 -13.77 -4.20
C GLU A 330 9.02 -13.95 -2.67
N PHE A 331 7.80 -14.05 -2.15
CA PHE A 331 7.56 -14.10 -0.71
C PHE A 331 7.32 -15.54 -0.25
N LYS A 332 8.40 -16.29 -0.03
CA LYS A 332 8.36 -17.71 0.40
C LYS A 332 7.62 -18.00 1.71
N ASP A 333 7.32 -16.97 2.50
CA ASP A 333 6.49 -17.08 3.70
C ASP A 333 4.99 -17.19 3.40
N ILE A 334 4.58 -16.85 2.17
CA ILE A 334 3.23 -17.07 1.64
C ILE A 334 3.12 -18.53 1.20
N VAL A 335 2.23 -19.28 1.85
CA VAL A 335 2.07 -20.73 1.66
C VAL A 335 0.91 -21.07 0.73
N PHE A 336 -0.08 -20.19 0.63
CA PHE A 336 -1.28 -20.39 -0.16
C PHE A 336 -1.83 -19.05 -0.61
N SER A 337 -2.49 -19.01 -1.76
CA SER A 337 -3.31 -17.88 -2.15
C SER A 337 -4.55 -18.31 -2.91
N TYR A 338 -5.57 -17.48 -2.81
CA TYR A 338 -6.86 -17.70 -3.48
C TYR A 338 -7.29 -16.43 -4.21
N GLY A 339 -7.64 -16.56 -5.49
CA GLY A 339 -8.06 -15.46 -6.35
C GLY A 339 -9.45 -15.65 -6.94
N VAL A 340 -10.20 -14.55 -7.01
CA VAL A 340 -11.50 -14.48 -7.68
C VAL A 340 -11.74 -13.07 -8.21
N SER A 341 -12.27 -12.94 -9.43
CA SER A 341 -12.52 -11.63 -10.05
C SER A 341 -11.25 -10.78 -10.07
N ASP A 342 -11.30 -9.62 -9.42
CA ASP A 342 -10.26 -8.60 -9.26
C ASP A 342 -9.65 -8.61 -7.84
N GLU A 343 -9.91 -9.65 -7.04
CA GLU A 343 -9.33 -9.84 -5.71
C GLU A 343 -8.41 -11.06 -5.61
N TYR A 344 -7.42 -10.98 -4.73
CA TYR A 344 -6.55 -12.08 -4.34
C TYR A 344 -6.27 -12.05 -2.84
N SER A 345 -6.22 -13.22 -2.21
CA SER A 345 -5.89 -13.40 -0.79
C SER A 345 -4.61 -14.20 -0.66
N PHE A 346 -3.60 -13.66 0.01
CA PHE A 346 -2.31 -14.32 0.24
C PHE A 346 -2.16 -14.70 1.72
N VAL A 347 -1.95 -15.99 1.98
CA VAL A 347 -1.87 -16.56 3.32
C VAL A 347 -0.42 -16.75 3.73
N LEU A 348 0.02 -16.04 4.76
CA LEU A 348 1.33 -16.23 5.38
C LEU A 348 1.22 -17.16 6.59
N LYS A 349 2.22 -18.03 6.76
CA LYS A 349 2.33 -18.94 7.91
C LYS A 349 2.29 -18.19 9.25
N LYS A 350 1.73 -18.83 10.27
CA LYS A 350 1.54 -18.23 11.60
C LYS A 350 2.85 -17.76 12.27
N GLU A 351 3.96 -18.46 12.02
CA GLU A 351 5.30 -18.11 12.53
C GLU A 351 6.01 -17.01 11.74
N SER A 352 5.46 -16.56 10.61
CA SER A 352 6.13 -15.64 9.69
C SER A 352 6.69 -14.42 10.43
N GLN A 353 7.97 -14.14 10.16
CA GLN A 353 8.66 -12.94 10.61
C GLN A 353 8.89 -11.97 9.45
N LEU A 354 8.19 -12.17 8.33
CA LEU A 354 8.27 -11.30 7.17
C LEU A 354 8.03 -9.85 7.62
N TYR A 355 9.01 -8.99 7.35
CA TYR A 355 9.01 -7.59 7.76
C TYR A 355 8.74 -7.34 9.25
N GLN A 356 9.15 -8.27 10.13
CA GLN A 356 8.87 -8.22 11.56
C GLN A 356 7.37 -8.08 11.88
N ARG A 357 6.52 -8.66 11.02
CA ARG A 357 5.06 -8.58 11.11
C ARG A 357 4.50 -7.15 11.02
N ARG A 358 5.25 -6.22 10.42
CA ARG A 358 4.78 -4.84 10.19
C ARG A 358 3.73 -4.84 9.09
N SER A 359 2.48 -4.57 9.47
CA SER A 359 1.34 -4.69 8.55
C SER A 359 1.49 -3.84 7.31
N SER A 360 1.89 -2.56 7.47
CA SER A 360 2.01 -1.62 6.35
C SER A 360 3.03 -2.11 5.32
N GLU A 361 4.16 -2.64 5.80
CA GLU A 361 5.24 -3.13 4.95
C GLU A 361 4.88 -4.40 4.19
N ILE A 362 4.25 -5.38 4.86
CA ILE A 362 3.80 -6.61 4.20
C ILE A 362 2.75 -6.28 3.13
N VAL A 363 1.71 -5.51 3.50
CA VAL A 363 0.64 -5.12 2.57
C VAL A 363 1.21 -4.35 1.39
N SER A 364 2.05 -3.35 1.65
CA SER A 364 2.63 -2.52 0.57
C SER A 364 3.52 -3.31 -0.37
N ALA A 365 4.31 -4.26 0.15
CA ALA A 365 5.23 -5.05 -0.67
C ALA A 365 4.47 -6.01 -1.59
N VAL A 366 3.46 -6.71 -1.06
CA VAL A 366 2.60 -7.61 -1.84
C VAL A 366 1.85 -6.83 -2.92
N VAL A 367 1.20 -5.72 -2.55
CA VAL A 367 0.44 -4.89 -3.49
C VAL A 367 1.36 -4.25 -4.53
N SER A 368 2.52 -3.71 -4.13
CA SER A 368 3.49 -3.10 -5.06
C SER A 368 3.98 -4.10 -6.11
N LEU A 369 4.36 -5.31 -5.68
CA LEU A 369 4.79 -6.35 -6.60
C LEU A 369 3.64 -6.78 -7.52
N PHE A 370 2.45 -7.06 -6.97
CA PHE A 370 1.31 -7.50 -7.76
C PHE A 370 0.97 -6.49 -8.87
N SER A 371 0.92 -5.20 -8.53
CA SER A 371 0.61 -4.12 -9.46
C SER A 371 1.68 -3.92 -10.53
N SER A 372 2.95 -4.07 -10.16
CA SER A 372 4.07 -4.05 -11.11
C SER A 372 3.99 -5.23 -12.08
N MET A 373 3.77 -6.44 -11.56
CA MET A 373 3.67 -7.65 -12.39
C MET A 373 2.47 -7.59 -13.32
N TYR A 374 1.32 -7.06 -12.86
CA TYR A 374 0.15 -6.90 -13.70
C TYR A 374 0.43 -5.97 -14.89
N THR A 375 1.12 -4.85 -14.65
CA THR A 375 1.53 -3.92 -15.71
C THR A 375 2.58 -4.55 -16.64
N MET A 376 3.62 -5.20 -16.09
CA MET A 376 4.71 -5.80 -16.88
C MET A 376 4.19 -6.93 -17.78
N LYS A 377 3.39 -7.84 -17.23
CA LYS A 377 2.89 -9.03 -17.93
C LYS A 377 1.68 -8.75 -18.82
N TRP A 378 1.14 -7.53 -18.84
CA TRP A 378 -0.07 -7.19 -19.59
C TRP A 378 -0.02 -7.66 -21.05
N LYS A 379 1.10 -7.42 -21.75
CA LYS A 379 1.28 -7.77 -23.16
C LYS A 379 1.38 -9.27 -23.43
N GLU A 380 1.72 -10.08 -22.43
CA GLU A 380 1.73 -11.55 -22.53
C GLU A 380 0.30 -12.09 -22.67
N PHE A 381 -0.68 -11.48 -21.97
CA PHE A 381 -2.08 -11.92 -21.95
C PHE A 381 -2.97 -11.11 -22.91
N PHE A 382 -2.58 -9.88 -23.22
CA PHE A 382 -3.29 -8.97 -24.11
C PHE A 382 -2.37 -8.38 -25.20
N PRO A 383 -1.82 -9.21 -26.12
CA PRO A 383 -0.83 -8.75 -27.10
C PRO A 383 -1.34 -7.60 -27.97
N GLN A 384 -2.62 -7.64 -28.34
CA GLN A 384 -3.27 -6.67 -29.23
C GLN A 384 -3.93 -5.49 -28.51
N LYS A 385 -3.91 -5.42 -27.18
CA LYS A 385 -4.50 -4.30 -26.43
C LYS A 385 -3.41 -3.50 -25.72
N GLU A 386 -3.44 -2.19 -25.88
CA GLU A 386 -2.63 -1.30 -25.05
C GLU A 386 -3.25 -1.13 -23.67
N LEU A 387 -2.39 -1.02 -22.66
CA LEU A 387 -2.80 -0.68 -21.31
C LEU A 387 -3.10 0.82 -21.27
N LYS A 388 -4.39 1.19 -21.29
CA LYS A 388 -4.85 2.59 -21.39
C LYS A 388 -4.72 3.34 -20.07
N ASN A 389 -4.93 2.67 -18.95
CA ASN A 389 -4.78 3.24 -17.61
C ASN A 389 -3.97 2.28 -16.73
N PRO A 390 -3.10 2.79 -15.84
CA PRO A 390 -2.38 1.94 -14.90
C PRO A 390 -3.37 1.24 -13.95
N PRO A 391 -3.26 -0.09 -13.76
CA PRO A 391 -4.02 -0.80 -12.75
C PRO A 391 -3.51 -0.40 -11.36
N TYR A 392 -4.35 -0.45 -10.35
CA TYR A 392 -3.89 -0.33 -8.97
C TYR A 392 -4.89 -0.99 -8.02
N PHE A 393 -4.38 -1.43 -6.88
CA PHE A 393 -5.08 -2.31 -5.96
C PHE A 393 -5.03 -1.72 -4.55
N ASP A 394 -6.11 -1.90 -3.79
CA ASP A 394 -6.07 -1.72 -2.35
C ASP A 394 -5.60 -3.00 -1.66
N GLY A 395 -5.17 -2.89 -0.41
CA GLY A 395 -4.70 -4.02 0.37
C GLY A 395 -5.00 -3.87 1.86
N ARG A 396 -5.19 -5.01 2.53
CA ARG A 396 -5.32 -5.09 3.99
C ARG A 396 -4.74 -6.38 4.53
N ALA A 397 -4.32 -6.37 5.79
CA ALA A 397 -3.92 -7.55 6.54
C ALA A 397 -5.00 -7.93 7.55
N VAL A 398 -5.29 -9.22 7.66
CA VAL A 398 -6.21 -9.78 8.65
C VAL A 398 -5.51 -10.92 9.38
N CYS A 399 -5.65 -10.99 10.70
CA CYS A 399 -5.06 -12.05 11.51
C CYS A 399 -6.12 -13.09 11.89
N TYR A 400 -5.85 -14.36 11.57
CA TYR A 400 -6.70 -15.47 12.00
C TYR A 400 -5.95 -16.36 13.00
N PRO A 401 -6.50 -16.60 14.20
CA PRO A 401 -5.74 -17.23 15.28
C PRO A 401 -5.64 -18.75 15.15
N THR A 402 -6.55 -19.40 14.42
CA THR A 402 -6.54 -20.85 14.22
C THR A 402 -6.70 -21.21 12.75
N SER A 403 -6.29 -22.42 12.39
CA SER A 403 -6.43 -22.93 11.02
C SER A 403 -7.89 -23.05 10.63
N GLU A 404 -8.79 -23.44 11.54
CA GLU A 404 -10.23 -23.57 11.27
C GLU A 404 -10.83 -22.24 10.81
N ILE A 405 -10.49 -21.13 11.47
CA ILE A 405 -11.01 -19.80 11.11
C ILE A 405 -10.41 -19.33 9.77
N LEU A 406 -9.13 -19.65 9.51
CA LEU A 406 -8.52 -19.40 8.19
C LEU A 406 -9.25 -20.17 7.08
N LEU A 407 -9.57 -21.45 7.31
CA LEU A 407 -10.29 -22.28 6.35
C LEU A 407 -11.70 -21.75 6.13
N ASP A 408 -12.40 -21.30 7.17
CA ASP A 408 -13.69 -20.62 7.04
C ASP A 408 -13.58 -19.33 6.22
N TYR A 409 -12.49 -18.56 6.36
CA TYR A 409 -12.24 -17.40 5.52
C TYR A 409 -12.07 -17.78 4.04
N LEU A 410 -11.28 -18.81 3.74
CA LEU A 410 -11.07 -19.25 2.37
C LEU A 410 -12.36 -19.83 1.77
N ALA A 411 -13.12 -20.59 2.55
CA ALA A 411 -14.44 -21.07 2.17
C ALA A 411 -15.43 -19.91 1.93
N TRP A 412 -15.39 -18.85 2.76
CA TRP A 412 -16.17 -17.64 2.54
C TRP A 412 -15.88 -17.00 1.18
N ARG A 413 -14.60 -16.90 0.79
CA ARG A 413 -14.18 -16.36 -0.51
C ARG A 413 -14.66 -17.25 -1.66
N GLN A 414 -14.52 -18.57 -1.57
CA GLN A 414 -14.98 -19.47 -2.63
C GLN A 414 -16.51 -19.55 -2.77
N VAL A 415 -17.25 -19.45 -1.66
CA VAL A 415 -18.72 -19.34 -1.72
C VAL A 415 -19.12 -18.02 -2.40
N ASP A 416 -18.45 -16.91 -2.11
CA ASP A 416 -18.71 -15.63 -2.76
C ASP A 416 -18.41 -15.70 -4.27
N CYS A 417 -17.33 -16.38 -4.67
CA CYS A 417 -17.01 -16.69 -6.07
C CYS A 417 -18.18 -17.39 -6.77
N HIS A 418 -18.65 -18.51 -6.22
CA HIS A 418 -19.73 -19.30 -6.81
C HIS A 418 -21.00 -18.46 -7.02
N ILE A 419 -21.40 -17.71 -5.98
CA ILE A 419 -22.62 -16.89 -5.99
C ILE A 419 -22.52 -15.75 -6.99
N ASN A 420 -21.39 -15.03 -7.00
CA ASN A 420 -21.16 -13.91 -7.91
C ASN A 420 -21.06 -14.39 -9.36
N ASN A 421 -20.37 -15.49 -9.65
CA ASN A 421 -20.26 -16.04 -10.99
C ASN A 421 -21.61 -16.54 -11.54
N GLN A 422 -22.41 -17.22 -10.71
CA GLN A 422 -23.75 -17.67 -11.12
C GLN A 422 -24.65 -16.47 -11.46
N TYR A 423 -24.66 -15.46 -10.60
CA TYR A 423 -25.41 -14.23 -10.83
C TYR A 423 -24.93 -13.50 -12.10
N ASN A 424 -23.62 -13.29 -12.25
CA ASN A 424 -23.03 -12.57 -13.38
C ASN A 424 -23.26 -13.30 -14.71
N THR A 425 -23.19 -14.63 -14.72
CA THR A 425 -23.52 -15.42 -15.91
C THR A 425 -24.97 -15.20 -16.33
N CYS A 426 -25.92 -15.29 -15.39
CA CYS A 426 -27.32 -15.00 -15.69
C CYS A 426 -27.51 -13.57 -16.20
N PHE A 427 -26.90 -12.60 -15.51
CA PHE A 427 -27.01 -11.18 -15.80
C PHE A 427 -26.53 -10.87 -17.22
N TRP A 428 -25.35 -11.35 -17.59
CA TRP A 428 -24.79 -11.07 -18.91
C TRP A 428 -25.45 -11.87 -20.03
N MET A 429 -25.96 -13.08 -19.77
CA MET A 429 -26.80 -13.77 -20.75
C MET A 429 -28.11 -13.02 -21.02
N LEU A 430 -28.75 -12.47 -19.98
CA LEU A 430 -29.93 -11.62 -20.16
C LEU A 430 -29.59 -10.35 -20.96
N VAL A 431 -28.47 -9.69 -20.66
CA VAL A 431 -28.04 -8.51 -21.43
C VAL A 431 -27.75 -8.88 -22.89
N LYS A 432 -27.06 -10.00 -23.14
CA LYS A 432 -26.79 -10.52 -24.49
C LYS A 432 -28.08 -10.92 -25.24
N SER A 433 -29.16 -11.28 -24.54
CA SER A 433 -30.48 -11.55 -25.12
C SER A 433 -31.26 -10.29 -25.53
N GLY A 434 -30.66 -9.10 -25.38
CA GLY A 434 -31.26 -7.82 -25.77
C GLY A 434 -31.89 -7.03 -24.62
N LYS A 435 -31.81 -7.50 -23.37
CA LYS A 435 -32.27 -6.74 -22.21
C LYS A 435 -31.27 -5.65 -21.83
N SER A 436 -31.77 -4.53 -21.33
CA SER A 436 -30.92 -3.54 -20.68
C SER A 436 -30.33 -4.07 -19.36
N LYS A 437 -29.24 -3.46 -18.89
CA LYS A 437 -28.63 -3.78 -17.59
C LYS A 437 -29.64 -3.64 -16.43
N SER A 438 -30.52 -2.64 -16.49
CA SER A 438 -31.55 -2.39 -15.47
C SER A 438 -32.62 -3.50 -15.47
N GLU A 439 -33.09 -3.90 -16.65
CA GLU A 439 -34.05 -5.01 -16.78
C GLU A 439 -33.46 -6.33 -16.31
N ALA A 440 -32.21 -6.63 -16.67
CA ALA A 440 -31.54 -7.84 -16.20
C ALA A 440 -31.39 -7.87 -14.68
N GLN A 441 -31.02 -6.74 -14.06
CA GLN A 441 -30.93 -6.62 -12.60
C GLN A 441 -32.30 -6.80 -11.92
N ASN A 442 -33.35 -6.19 -12.46
CA ASN A 442 -34.69 -6.34 -11.92
C ASN A 442 -35.21 -7.78 -12.07
N TYR A 443 -34.89 -8.45 -13.18
CA TYR A 443 -35.26 -9.85 -13.41
C TYR A 443 -34.60 -10.79 -12.40
N LEU A 444 -33.35 -10.56 -12.04
CA LEU A 444 -32.59 -11.38 -11.09
C LEU A 444 -32.82 -11.00 -9.62
N LYS A 445 -33.63 -9.97 -9.36
CA LYS A 445 -33.85 -9.50 -8.00
C LYS A 445 -34.67 -10.52 -7.21
N GLY A 446 -34.10 -11.02 -6.12
CA GLY A 446 -34.75 -11.98 -5.23
C GLY A 446 -34.67 -13.43 -5.70
N THR A 447 -34.01 -13.71 -6.83
CA THR A 447 -33.92 -15.07 -7.36
C THR A 447 -32.97 -15.95 -6.55
N GLN A 448 -33.39 -17.20 -6.36
CA GLN A 448 -32.66 -18.25 -5.67
C GLN A 448 -31.67 -18.96 -6.62
N ALA A 449 -30.78 -19.77 -6.06
CA ALA A 449 -29.76 -20.49 -6.83
C ALA A 449 -30.38 -21.45 -7.87
N GLN A 450 -31.47 -22.14 -7.50
CA GLN A 450 -32.18 -23.06 -8.38
C GLN A 450 -32.85 -22.33 -9.55
N GLU A 451 -33.52 -21.21 -9.28
CA GLU A 451 -34.17 -20.39 -10.32
C GLU A 451 -33.14 -19.83 -11.32
N LYS A 452 -31.94 -19.47 -10.85
CA LYS A 452 -30.82 -19.08 -11.73
C LYS A 452 -30.34 -20.24 -12.59
N HIS A 453 -30.30 -21.46 -12.05
CA HIS A 453 -29.90 -22.64 -12.79
C HIS A 453 -30.87 -22.93 -13.94
N GLU A 454 -32.17 -22.93 -13.64
CA GLU A 454 -33.25 -23.09 -14.62
C GLU A 454 -33.22 -21.97 -15.68
N LEU A 455 -32.97 -20.73 -15.25
CA LEU A 455 -32.79 -19.60 -16.16
C LEU A 455 -31.62 -19.81 -17.12
N LEU A 456 -30.47 -20.26 -16.62
CA LEU A 456 -29.29 -20.52 -17.44
C LEU A 456 -29.57 -21.62 -18.46
N THR A 457 -30.19 -22.73 -18.05
CA THR A 457 -30.58 -23.81 -18.97
C THR A 457 -31.54 -23.33 -20.04
N ARG A 458 -32.54 -22.51 -19.69
CA ARG A 458 -33.48 -21.95 -20.66
C ARG A 458 -32.80 -20.98 -21.64
N LEU A 459 -31.88 -20.14 -21.18
CA LEU A 459 -31.20 -19.16 -22.02
C LEU A 459 -30.12 -19.78 -22.91
N SER A 460 -29.46 -20.85 -22.46
CA SER A 460 -28.40 -21.53 -23.21
C SER A 460 -28.91 -22.66 -24.11
N GLY A 461 -30.05 -23.27 -23.77
CA GLY A 461 -30.52 -24.53 -24.36
C GLY A 461 -29.78 -25.77 -23.87
N ILE A 462 -28.89 -25.63 -22.87
CA ILE A 462 -28.05 -26.73 -22.34
C ILE A 462 -28.48 -27.05 -20.91
N ILE A 463 -28.80 -28.32 -20.65
CA ILE A 463 -29.10 -28.82 -19.31
C ILE A 463 -27.84 -28.69 -18.44
N ASP A 464 -27.98 -28.12 -17.25
CA ASP A 464 -26.87 -27.89 -16.33
C ASP A 464 -25.71 -27.08 -16.95
N TYR A 465 -26.09 -26.04 -17.70
CA TYR A 465 -25.12 -25.17 -18.36
C TYR A 465 -24.09 -24.59 -17.39
N TYR A 466 -24.48 -24.24 -16.16
CA TYR A 466 -23.54 -23.68 -15.20
C TYR A 466 -22.38 -24.65 -14.93
N ASN A 467 -22.64 -25.95 -14.71
CA ASN A 467 -21.56 -26.90 -14.43
C ASN A 467 -20.68 -27.23 -15.64
N THR A 468 -21.09 -26.86 -16.84
CA THR A 468 -20.24 -26.92 -18.04
C THR A 468 -19.23 -25.77 -18.13
N LEU A 469 -19.40 -24.70 -17.33
CA LEU A 469 -18.46 -23.58 -17.32
C LEU A 469 -17.08 -24.01 -16.76
N PRO A 470 -15.98 -23.43 -17.26
CA PRO A 470 -14.63 -23.66 -16.74
C PRO A 470 -14.55 -23.55 -15.22
N LEU A 471 -13.80 -24.47 -14.60
CA LEU A 471 -13.65 -24.51 -13.14
C LEU A 471 -13.11 -23.20 -12.57
N MET A 472 -12.17 -22.54 -13.27
CA MET A 472 -11.64 -21.23 -12.87
C MET A 472 -12.75 -20.19 -12.61
N PHE A 473 -13.84 -20.20 -13.39
CA PHE A 473 -14.94 -19.25 -13.20
C PHE A 473 -15.84 -19.63 -12.02
N ARG A 474 -15.98 -20.94 -11.74
CA ARG A 474 -16.88 -21.45 -10.70
C ARG A 474 -16.24 -21.60 -9.33
N GLN A 475 -14.95 -21.88 -9.29
CA GLN A 475 -14.19 -22.21 -8.10
C GLN A 475 -13.10 -21.18 -7.80
N GLY A 476 -12.76 -20.28 -8.74
CA GLY A 476 -11.62 -19.37 -8.61
C GLY A 476 -10.30 -20.07 -8.85
N SER A 477 -9.21 -19.46 -8.39
CA SER A 477 -7.85 -19.97 -8.56
C SER A 477 -7.16 -20.12 -7.22
N SER A 478 -6.66 -21.32 -6.94
CA SER A 478 -5.79 -21.64 -5.82
C SER A 478 -4.35 -21.65 -6.31
N VAL A 479 -3.46 -20.89 -5.69
CA VAL A 479 -2.03 -20.87 -6.03
C VAL A 479 -1.23 -21.26 -4.79
N PHE A 480 -0.44 -22.32 -4.89
CA PHE A 480 0.28 -22.89 -3.76
C PHE A 480 1.52 -23.67 -4.22
N TRP A 481 2.36 -24.02 -3.26
CA TRP A 481 3.54 -24.84 -3.49
C TRP A 481 3.16 -26.32 -3.52
N ASP A 482 3.40 -27.00 -4.63
CA ASP A 482 3.13 -28.42 -4.77
C ASP A 482 4.44 -29.21 -4.92
N LYS A 483 4.41 -30.45 -4.42
CA LYS A 483 5.56 -31.36 -4.46
C LYS A 483 5.60 -32.01 -5.83
N GLN A 484 6.72 -31.87 -6.55
CA GLN A 484 6.95 -32.70 -7.72
C GLN A 484 7.71 -33.98 -7.33
N GLU A 485 7.26 -35.11 -7.86
CA GLU A 485 8.06 -36.33 -7.91
C GLU A 485 8.98 -36.21 -9.14
N GLU A 486 10.29 -36.33 -8.95
CA GLU A 486 11.22 -36.37 -10.07
C GLU A 486 11.00 -37.70 -10.84
N GLU A 487 10.28 -37.64 -11.96
CA GLU A 487 10.32 -38.71 -12.96
C GLU A 487 11.71 -38.65 -13.65
N GLU A 488 12.62 -39.49 -13.14
CA GLU A 488 13.81 -40.07 -13.77
C GLU A 488 14.57 -39.22 -14.83
N MET A 489 15.62 -38.53 -14.39
CA MET A 489 16.92 -38.62 -15.08
C MET A 489 17.91 -39.38 -14.20
N ALA A 490 17.65 -40.68 -14.03
CA ALA A 490 18.64 -41.62 -13.54
C ALA A 490 19.72 -41.83 -14.63
N ASN A 491 20.66 -40.90 -14.73
CA ASN A 491 22.00 -41.14 -15.28
C ASN A 491 22.95 -40.01 -14.90
N GLN A 492 23.32 -39.97 -13.61
CA GLN A 492 24.71 -39.92 -13.11
C GLN A 492 24.71 -39.50 -11.64
N GLY A 493 25.28 -40.36 -10.79
CA GLY A 493 25.80 -39.98 -9.46
C GLY A 493 24.76 -39.76 -8.38
N LYS A 494 24.72 -40.70 -7.42
CA LYS A 494 24.03 -40.52 -6.13
C LYS A 494 24.66 -39.35 -5.38
N ASP A 495 23.93 -38.24 -5.25
CA ASP A 495 24.05 -37.30 -4.12
C ASP A 495 22.72 -36.53 -3.95
N ALA A 496 22.11 -36.72 -2.77
CA ALA A 496 20.94 -36.01 -2.21
C ALA A 496 19.78 -35.62 -3.16
N VAL A 497 18.77 -36.49 -3.28
CA VAL A 497 17.44 -36.15 -3.84
C VAL A 497 16.77 -35.14 -2.90
N GLY A 498 16.96 -33.85 -3.16
CA GLY A 498 16.23 -32.77 -2.50
C GLY A 498 14.80 -32.71 -3.04
N LYS A 499 13.79 -32.65 -2.16
CA LYS A 499 12.40 -32.42 -2.59
C LYS A 499 12.30 -31.06 -3.30
N CYS A 500 11.91 -31.06 -4.57
CA CYS A 500 11.67 -29.84 -5.33
C CYS A 500 10.19 -29.43 -5.23
N TYR A 501 9.95 -28.17 -4.87
CA TYR A 501 8.61 -27.59 -4.79
C TYR A 501 8.44 -26.53 -5.88
N LYS A 502 7.31 -26.57 -6.58
CA LYS A 502 6.95 -25.59 -7.61
C LYS A 502 5.64 -24.92 -7.25
N VAL A 503 5.52 -23.63 -7.57
CA VAL A 503 4.22 -22.94 -7.47
C VAL A 503 3.31 -23.43 -8.60
N VAL A 504 2.14 -23.96 -8.24
CA VAL A 504 1.11 -24.41 -9.18
C VAL A 504 -0.12 -23.53 -9.05
N VAL A 505 -0.90 -23.46 -10.13
CA VAL A 505 -2.24 -22.86 -10.15
C VAL A 505 -3.23 -23.99 -10.39
N ASP A 506 -4.19 -24.12 -9.50
CA ASP A 506 -5.25 -25.12 -9.58
C ASP A 506 -6.63 -24.49 -9.38
N HIS A 507 -7.67 -25.16 -9.89
CA HIS A 507 -9.06 -24.74 -9.82
C HIS A 507 -9.86 -25.83 -9.11
N CYS A 508 -9.77 -25.83 -7.78
CA CYS A 508 -10.25 -26.90 -6.92
C CYS A 508 -11.23 -26.41 -5.84
N ASN A 509 -12.03 -27.33 -5.30
CA ASN A 509 -12.93 -27.06 -4.19
C ASN A 509 -12.15 -27.04 -2.87
N ILE A 510 -11.85 -25.84 -2.37
CA ILE A 510 -11.10 -25.63 -1.12
C ILE A 510 -12.01 -25.56 0.11
N ILE A 511 -13.32 -25.76 -0.06
CA ILE A 511 -14.27 -25.92 1.06
C ILE A 511 -14.21 -27.35 1.60
N GLU A 512 -13.92 -28.33 0.74
CA GLU A 512 -13.85 -29.72 1.13
C GLU A 512 -12.55 -30.06 1.88
N LYS A 513 -12.65 -30.92 2.89
CA LYS A 513 -11.50 -31.36 3.68
C LYS A 513 -10.49 -32.16 2.85
N SER A 514 -10.96 -32.87 1.83
CA SER A 514 -10.14 -33.69 0.93
C SER A 514 -8.98 -32.90 0.33
N PHE A 515 -9.20 -31.64 -0.07
CA PHE A 515 -8.15 -30.77 -0.57
C PHE A 515 -7.05 -30.53 0.49
N TRP A 516 -7.44 -30.13 1.70
CA TRP A 516 -6.50 -29.84 2.78
C TRP A 516 -5.79 -31.09 3.33
N GLU A 517 -6.44 -32.25 3.26
CA GLU A 517 -5.86 -33.55 3.60
C GLU A 517 -4.86 -34.03 2.54
N ALA A 518 -5.08 -33.68 1.26
CA ALA A 518 -4.14 -33.95 0.17
C ALA A 518 -2.91 -33.03 0.20
N HIS A 519 -3.05 -31.82 0.76
CA HIS A 519 -1.99 -30.81 0.83
C HIS A 519 -1.68 -30.35 2.29
N PRO A 520 -1.32 -31.26 3.20
CA PRO A 520 -1.13 -30.94 4.62
C PRO A 520 0.01 -29.94 4.87
N GLU A 521 0.99 -29.86 3.98
CA GLU A 521 2.12 -28.94 4.03
C GLU A 521 1.72 -27.46 4.04
N ILE A 522 0.56 -27.12 3.47
CA ILE A 522 0.05 -25.75 3.46
C ILE A 522 -0.25 -25.27 4.90
N LEU A 523 -0.83 -26.15 5.72
CA LEU A 523 -1.28 -25.81 7.08
C LEU A 523 -0.22 -26.12 8.15
N VAL A 524 0.62 -27.13 7.93
CA VAL A 524 1.65 -27.57 8.88
C VAL A 524 3.00 -26.87 8.65
N GLY A 525 3.22 -26.33 7.45
CA GLY A 525 4.43 -25.60 7.05
C GLY A 525 5.57 -26.52 6.61
N TYR A 526 6.40 -26.05 5.67
CA TYR A 526 7.60 -26.76 5.23
C TYR A 526 8.71 -26.70 6.28
N ALA A 527 9.31 -27.85 6.61
CA ALA A 527 10.71 -27.89 7.01
C ALA A 527 11.56 -27.88 5.73
N VAL A 528 11.92 -26.70 5.23
CA VAL A 528 12.87 -26.59 4.12
C VAL A 528 14.25 -27.01 4.64
N ALA A 529 14.65 -28.25 4.38
CA ALA A 529 16.03 -28.67 4.52
C ALA A 529 16.87 -27.93 3.46
N GLY A 530 17.85 -27.14 3.89
CA GLY A 530 18.86 -26.56 2.99
C GLY A 530 18.65 -25.10 2.56
N GLY A 531 17.66 -24.38 3.10
CA GLY A 531 17.62 -22.93 2.98
C GLY A 531 18.58 -22.32 4.00
N ALA A 532 19.85 -22.11 3.63
CA ALA A 532 20.67 -21.13 4.33
C ALA A 532 19.79 -19.90 4.47
N ALA A 533 19.53 -19.48 5.72
CA ALA A 533 18.90 -18.22 5.96
C ALA A 533 19.63 -17.21 5.07
N ILE A 534 18.95 -16.62 4.10
CA ILE A 534 19.32 -15.30 3.63
C ILE A 534 18.99 -14.41 4.82
N ILE A 535 19.86 -14.50 5.84
CA ILE A 535 20.34 -13.35 6.56
C ILE A 535 20.77 -12.43 5.42
N SER A 536 19.86 -11.55 4.99
CA SER A 536 20.25 -10.21 4.60
C SER A 536 21.33 -9.87 5.60
N ARG A 537 22.59 -9.82 5.13
CA ARG A 537 23.71 -9.46 5.98
C ARG A 537 23.31 -8.12 6.59
N ARG A 538 22.81 -8.19 7.82
CA ARG A 538 22.74 -7.07 8.73
C ARG A 538 24.19 -6.63 8.87
N ARG A 539 24.57 -5.63 8.09
CA ARG A 539 25.28 -4.52 8.73
C ARG A 539 24.24 -3.83 9.60
N GLU A 540 24.03 -4.38 10.79
CA GLU A 540 23.72 -3.54 11.93
C GLU A 540 24.90 -2.58 12.05
N VAL A 541 24.81 -1.44 11.39
CA VAL A 541 25.38 -0.25 12.01
C VAL A 541 24.49 -0.03 13.22
N LYS A 542 24.96 -0.50 14.38
CA LYS A 542 24.57 0.10 15.65
C LYS A 542 24.82 1.60 15.50
N VAL A 543 23.78 2.34 15.16
CA VAL A 543 23.75 3.76 15.49
C VAL A 543 23.38 3.79 16.96
N ASP A 544 24.39 3.59 17.81
CA ASP A 544 24.30 3.98 19.21
C ASP A 544 24.06 5.50 19.18
N LEU A 545 22.80 5.91 19.31
CA LEU A 545 22.46 7.28 19.64
C LEU A 545 23.07 7.56 21.01
N PRO A 546 24.04 8.49 21.14
CA PRO A 546 24.59 8.80 22.44
C PRO A 546 23.50 9.50 23.26
N VAL A 547 22.95 8.78 24.24
CA VAL A 547 22.24 9.37 25.36
C VAL A 547 23.30 10.02 26.24
N HIS A 548 23.47 11.34 26.10
CA HIS A 548 24.29 12.11 27.01
C HIS A 548 23.67 12.03 28.42
N SER A 549 24.42 11.50 29.37
CA SER A 549 24.29 11.84 30.80
C SER A 549 25.63 12.43 31.25
N PRO A 550 25.64 13.51 32.05
CA PRO A 550 26.82 14.33 32.28
C PRO A 550 27.83 13.64 33.21
N ALA A 551 29.11 13.75 32.87
CA ALA A 551 30.22 13.26 33.66
C ALA A 551 30.39 14.10 34.94
N VAL A 552 30.45 13.42 36.08
CA VAL A 552 30.93 13.95 37.36
C VAL A 552 32.45 13.81 37.40
N SER A 553 33.14 14.88 37.80
CA SER A 553 34.59 14.98 37.95
C SER A 553 35.15 14.05 39.04
N PRO A 554 36.42 13.59 38.95
CA PRO A 554 37.00 12.72 39.98
C PRO A 554 37.65 13.53 41.10
N PRO A 555 37.63 13.07 42.37
CA PRO A 555 38.52 13.59 43.38
C PRO A 555 39.81 12.77 43.46
N CYS A 556 40.90 13.51 43.56
CA CYS A 556 42.25 13.10 43.89
C CYS A 556 42.31 12.47 45.29
N ARG A 557 43.00 11.32 45.47
CA ARG A 557 43.65 11.01 46.77
C ARG A 557 44.77 9.98 46.70
N ARG A 558 45.78 10.29 47.51
CA ARG A 558 47.09 9.66 47.73
C ARG A 558 47.01 8.32 48.46
N GLN A 559 47.96 7.45 48.10
CA GLN A 559 48.80 6.55 48.90
C GLN A 559 48.28 5.85 50.18
N ARG A 560 48.58 4.52 50.16
CA ARG A 560 49.25 3.68 51.17
C ARG A 560 48.42 2.61 51.90
N ASN A 561 49.02 1.41 51.84
CA ASN A 561 49.02 0.27 52.76
C ASN A 561 48.02 -0.89 52.53
N GLN A 562 48.60 -1.98 52.00
CA GLN A 562 48.30 -3.40 52.25
C GLN A 562 48.37 -3.76 53.77
N PRO A 563 47.96 -4.95 54.26
CA PRO A 563 47.90 -6.24 53.54
C PRO A 563 46.72 -7.22 53.83
N SER A 564 46.61 -8.19 52.90
CA SER A 564 46.25 -9.62 53.02
C SER A 564 45.22 -10.11 54.07
N THR A 565 44.20 -10.86 53.63
CA THR A 565 44.11 -12.34 53.79
C THR A 565 42.88 -12.94 53.11
N LEU A 566 43.01 -14.23 52.79
CA LEU A 566 42.17 -15.11 51.98
C LEU A 566 40.87 -15.59 52.68
N LEU A 567 39.94 -16.06 51.82
CA LEU A 567 39.01 -17.21 51.95
C LEU A 567 37.51 -16.88 51.79
N SER A 568 36.92 -17.56 50.82
CA SER A 568 35.50 -17.73 50.51
C SER A 568 34.94 -18.97 51.25
N PRO A 569 33.72 -19.46 50.94
CA PRO A 569 32.39 -18.85 51.10
C PRO A 569 31.47 -19.79 51.93
N LEU A 570 30.29 -19.35 52.41
CA LEU A 570 29.17 -20.27 52.67
C LEU A 570 27.83 -19.56 52.84
N GLN A 571 26.80 -20.24 52.35
CA GLN A 571 25.43 -19.83 52.04
C GLN A 571 24.58 -19.52 53.28
N GLN A 572 23.72 -18.51 53.18
CA GLN A 572 22.64 -18.22 54.14
C GLN A 572 21.29 -18.79 53.69
N LYS A 573 20.57 -19.25 54.73
CA LYS A 573 19.23 -19.84 54.78
C LYS A 573 18.11 -18.77 54.84
N THR A 574 16.90 -19.24 54.50
CA THR A 574 15.57 -18.96 55.15
C THR A 574 14.90 -17.58 55.06
N ARG A 575 13.78 -17.53 54.29
CA ARG A 575 12.34 -17.33 54.65
C ARG A 575 11.87 -16.24 55.67
N PRO A 576 10.57 -15.82 55.62
CA PRO A 576 10.12 -14.42 55.62
C PRO A 576 9.45 -13.94 56.92
N LEU A 577 9.12 -12.64 57.00
CA LEU A 577 8.32 -12.02 58.07
C LEU A 577 7.23 -11.07 57.53
N VAL A 578 6.05 -11.21 58.13
CA VAL A 578 4.80 -10.45 58.00
C VAL A 578 4.84 -9.22 58.93
N PHE A 579 4.21 -8.09 58.59
CA PHE A 579 3.66 -7.15 59.58
C PHE A 579 2.46 -6.33 59.04
N VAL A 580 1.68 -5.80 59.98
CA VAL A 580 0.24 -5.52 59.94
C VAL A 580 -0.07 -4.02 60.16
N SER A 581 -1.07 -3.50 59.44
CA SER A 581 -2.05 -2.41 59.73
C SER A 581 -1.65 -0.98 60.17
N HIS A 582 -2.33 0.04 59.62
CA HIS A 582 -3.35 0.87 60.31
C HIS A 582 -3.91 2.02 59.42
N LEU A 583 -5.19 2.35 59.62
CA LEU A 583 -6.01 3.42 59.02
C LEU A 583 -6.51 4.32 60.17
N PRO A 584 -6.95 5.57 59.89
CA PRO A 584 -8.08 6.12 60.65
C PRO A 584 -9.16 6.82 59.79
N GLN A 585 -10.33 6.96 60.41
CA GLN A 585 -11.67 7.25 59.87
C GLN A 585 -12.13 8.73 59.96
N LEU A 586 -13.04 9.11 59.03
CA LEU A 586 -14.30 9.91 59.03
C LEU A 586 -14.65 10.94 60.15
N PRO A 587 -15.61 11.87 59.89
CA PRO A 587 -17.02 11.62 60.30
C PRO A 587 -18.13 12.13 59.36
N VAL A 588 -19.36 11.68 59.65
CA VAL A 588 -20.68 11.85 58.99
C VAL A 588 -21.69 12.47 59.98
N THR A 589 -22.79 13.10 59.51
CA THR A 589 -24.21 13.05 60.02
C THR A 589 -25.11 14.03 59.21
N THR A 590 -26.13 13.64 58.39
CA THR A 590 -27.57 13.24 58.58
C THR A 590 -28.53 14.36 59.08
N HIS A 591 -29.74 14.64 58.52
CA HIS A 591 -30.97 13.80 58.46
C HIS A 591 -32.19 14.40 57.67
N ALA A 592 -33.04 13.53 57.07
CA ALA A 592 -34.56 13.51 56.98
C ALA A 592 -35.38 14.61 56.21
N VAL A 593 -36.57 14.43 55.54
CA VAL A 593 -37.65 13.40 55.47
C VAL A 593 -38.70 13.67 54.31
N VAL A 594 -39.17 12.60 53.63
CA VAL A 594 -40.53 12.19 53.10
C VAL A 594 -41.43 13.04 52.15
N SER A 595 -41.87 12.49 50.99
CA SER A 595 -43.29 12.04 50.72
C SER A 595 -43.61 11.49 49.30
N LYS A 596 -44.21 10.28 49.28
CA LYS A 596 -45.18 9.58 48.36
C LYS A 596 -45.55 10.16 46.97
N LEU A 597 -45.60 9.28 45.95
CA LEU A 597 -46.84 8.74 45.35
C LEU A 597 -46.62 7.61 44.31
N ARG A 598 -47.52 6.61 44.35
CA ARG A 598 -47.64 5.37 43.54
C ARG A 598 -48.48 5.58 42.28
N ARG A 599 -48.24 4.78 41.22
CA ARG A 599 -49.25 4.05 40.37
C ARG A 599 -48.52 3.32 39.22
N THR A 600 -48.30 2.00 39.30
CA THR A 600 -49.08 0.85 38.76
C THR A 600 -49.10 0.68 37.23
N TYR A 601 -48.43 -0.40 36.79
CA TYR A 601 -48.53 -1.09 35.50
C TYR A 601 -49.86 -1.86 35.34
N ARG A 602 -50.40 -1.91 34.11
CA ARG A 602 -51.32 -2.97 33.62
C ARG A 602 -51.07 -3.24 32.12
N HIS A 603 -51.25 -4.50 31.73
CA HIS A 603 -50.98 -5.11 30.42
C HIS A 603 -52.08 -4.93 29.35
N SER A 604 -51.62 -4.81 28.08
CA SER A 604 -52.16 -5.30 26.78
C SER A 604 -53.52 -4.81 26.23
N PRO A 605 -53.84 -5.03 24.92
CA PRO A 605 -53.02 -5.08 23.69
C PRO A 605 -53.64 -4.26 22.51
N ARG A 606 -52.88 -3.93 21.45
CA ARG A 606 -53.27 -4.01 20.00
C ARG A 606 -52.39 -3.15 19.07
N THR A 607 -51.90 -3.83 18.02
CA THR A 607 -51.70 -3.41 16.61
C THR A 607 -51.53 -1.91 16.28
N THR A 608 -50.37 -1.53 15.72
CA THR A 608 -50.28 -0.91 14.38
C THR A 608 -48.83 -0.83 13.88
N THR A 609 -48.66 -1.21 12.61
CA THR A 609 -47.64 -0.82 11.62
C THR A 609 -46.64 0.28 12.02
N ASN A 610 -45.35 -0.06 12.06
CA ASN A 610 -44.25 0.92 12.03
C ASN A 610 -43.47 0.81 10.72
N ARG A 611 -43.66 1.82 9.86
CA ARG A 611 -42.70 2.22 8.81
C ARG A 611 -41.51 2.87 9.51
N LEU A 612 -40.33 2.27 9.38
CA LEU A 612 -39.06 2.92 9.71
C LEU A 612 -38.58 3.72 8.49
N HIS A 613 -38.52 5.04 8.64
CA HIS A 613 -37.74 5.92 7.78
C HIS A 613 -36.27 5.86 8.23
N SER A 614 -35.42 5.20 7.44
CA SER A 614 -33.97 5.45 7.45
C SER A 614 -33.65 6.42 6.31
N SER A 615 -33.31 7.65 6.65
CA SER A 615 -32.74 8.64 5.72
C SER A 615 -31.29 8.27 5.40
N ARG A 616 -31.07 7.61 4.27
CA ARG A 616 -29.77 7.63 3.58
C ARG A 616 -29.83 8.71 2.51
N GLN A 617 -29.13 9.82 2.76
CA GLN A 617 -28.84 10.82 1.75
C GLN A 617 -27.86 10.24 0.73
N THR A 618 -28.33 10.19 -0.51
CA THR A 618 -27.60 9.92 -1.74
C THR A 618 -26.76 11.15 -2.11
N SER A 619 -25.46 10.96 -2.32
CA SER A 619 -24.63 11.94 -3.05
C SER A 619 -24.88 11.78 -4.56
N PRO A 620 -24.94 12.88 -5.35
CA PRO A 620 -25.30 12.83 -6.76
C PRO A 620 -24.10 12.61 -7.68
N ASP A 621 -24.29 11.74 -8.68
CA ASP A 621 -23.43 11.57 -9.84
C ASP A 621 -23.61 12.72 -10.83
N PHE A 622 -22.50 13.35 -11.21
CA PHE A 622 -22.41 14.29 -12.34
C PHE A 622 -22.01 13.50 -13.60
N HIS A 623 -22.94 13.34 -14.54
CA HIS A 623 -22.64 13.09 -15.95
C HIS A 623 -23.44 14.07 -16.80
N ALA A 624 -22.74 15.03 -17.41
CA ALA A 624 -23.29 15.89 -18.46
C ALA A 624 -22.89 15.32 -19.82
N SER A 625 -23.86 14.78 -20.55
CA SER A 625 -23.81 14.57 -22.00
C SER A 625 -24.96 15.38 -22.61
N VAL A 626 -24.61 16.45 -23.31
CA VAL A 626 -25.56 17.30 -24.03
C VAL A 626 -25.79 16.69 -25.41
N ALA A 627 -27.01 16.19 -25.64
CA ALA A 627 -27.54 15.91 -26.96
C ALA A 627 -28.36 17.13 -27.43
N LEU A 628 -28.11 17.57 -28.66
CA LEU A 628 -28.84 18.64 -29.35
C LEU A 628 -30.30 18.22 -29.68
N PRO A 629 -31.28 19.12 -29.64
CA PRO A 629 -32.61 18.85 -30.17
C PRO A 629 -32.73 19.22 -31.67
N PRO A 630 -33.68 18.62 -32.41
CA PRO A 630 -33.89 18.88 -33.83
C PRO A 630 -34.82 20.08 -34.06
N THR A 631 -34.51 20.90 -35.06
CA THR A 631 -35.40 21.97 -35.57
C THR A 631 -36.19 21.44 -36.77
N ALA A 632 -37.52 21.49 -36.66
CA ALA A 632 -38.46 21.32 -37.76
C ALA A 632 -38.73 22.66 -38.46
N ALA A 633 -39.02 22.57 -39.76
CA ALA A 633 -39.31 23.64 -40.71
C ALA A 633 -40.64 24.38 -40.43
N PHE A 634 -40.78 25.62 -40.89
CA PHE A 634 -41.68 26.04 -41.99
C PHE A 634 -41.62 27.55 -42.28
N GLU A 635 -41.52 27.86 -43.58
CA GLU A 635 -42.08 28.99 -44.38
C GLU A 635 -41.94 30.48 -44.00
N ASP A 636 -41.29 31.20 -44.93
CA ASP A 636 -41.86 32.24 -45.83
C ASP A 636 -41.29 33.67 -45.83
N SER A 637 -41.22 34.17 -47.06
CA SER A 637 -41.11 35.56 -47.54
C SER A 637 -39.73 36.28 -47.62
N ALA A 638 -39.23 36.33 -48.86
CA ALA A 638 -38.39 37.39 -49.44
C ALA A 638 -39.17 38.74 -49.45
N PRO A 639 -38.60 39.96 -49.74
CA PRO A 639 -37.58 40.22 -50.77
C PRO A 639 -36.54 41.33 -50.43
N GLY A 640 -35.64 41.59 -51.39
CA GLY A 640 -35.27 42.99 -51.68
C GLY A 640 -33.82 43.40 -51.41
N GLU A 641 -32.97 43.13 -52.40
CA GLU A 641 -31.94 44.01 -52.98
C GLU A 641 -31.36 45.20 -52.20
N GLY A 642 -30.03 45.29 -52.22
CA GLY A 642 -29.42 46.51 -52.78
C GLY A 642 -28.50 47.36 -51.88
N ARG A 643 -27.23 46.93 -51.78
CA ARG A 643 -26.02 47.78 -51.85
C ARG A 643 -25.62 48.66 -50.64
N PRO A 644 -24.35 49.11 -50.59
CA PRO A 644 -23.48 48.92 -49.42
C PRO A 644 -23.17 50.23 -48.67
N VAL A 645 -22.69 50.08 -47.43
CA VAL A 645 -21.41 50.60 -46.87
C VAL A 645 -21.16 49.87 -45.56
#